data_AF-A0A359LM19-F1
#
_entry.id   AF-A0A359LM19-F1
#
_cell.length_a   1.000
_cell.length_b   1.000
_cell.length_c   1.000
_cell.angle_alpha   90.00
_cell.angle_beta   90.00
_cell.angle_gamma   90.00
#
_symmetry.space_group_name_H-M   'P 1'
#
loop_
_entity.id
_entity.type
_entity.pdbx_description
1 polymer ?
#
loop_
_entity_poly.entity_id
_entity_poly.type
_entity_poly.pdbx_seq_one_letter_code
_entity_poly.pdbx_strand_id
1 'polypeptide(L)'
;MYNLFRIRYLCLIFLSVTLFICLLFTSQAYLQSELESNDDIEQANEIKLGEDIEGFFQEEDDEDWYKLIIEKPGKNIIRIDLSAVPEVDSSIKIYDEQGNHLKEYDVGEEGEAEAVINLGVTEEGIYYIEVSTCGGMNQNDSYILKTQLIGPWQEGQEFELNDEIEQANELKLGQIVTGYICPGYDEDWYIVTVPEKGLDILVIELSAVPQVDLSLTLLDDAGTKLKELDINGTGEEEVMVRMKFPSGKYYIGVEGGQANKEEPYTLRVGKPTVTPATVEEVNQALTRALDYLAREQTKEGYWSQSRNDYKVGIAGLALQAFIGGECVPKDYSSNINAAINFLKSNYHPSSDYQADTEDRAIYGGIIAENKSMYEHAIATLALIEALVKNNDLSLAPIIEDALQLIIRAQNTEHKSELLGGPINPDSEDYGGWRYEPDSTDSDISVTGWQILALKGALSAGFSIPEWSLPEAADYLRSCYDEDYHSFGYTSSGGEGCARASIGALGLQLSGYPDDPLIKPALRYIQDNAPTWEFEDPGEGWPFYYWYYGSRAMLLAGGEYWRIWKNWTCRLLIDHQNDDGSWTGAQREEEMEIYTTALGALILELCCGHLPVYMHEKVRIPIMPGLVKVNFEEGLARETTKNVELIVDASNSMWGQIKGESKISIAKVVLKQIIEGLSEEMNVGLRVYGHRYKIKDERACQDTELIIPIGPLQRDQLIQTIEKISPKGKTPLVYSILQSPQDFANLGGGTVVLISDGIESCEGDIESIPLKLKESGIELRVNIVGFDIKEEEARKQLETIAKSTGGIYLDAKDSQELLSSLQQTLKIEYDLIDEKGEIKASGCVGGEAVSILEGEYILQLKLESTLLETKVVVNPAKTSIFLLKREEGKWTIKPVD
;
A
#
# COMPACT_ATOMS: atom_id res chain seq x y z
N MET A 1 4.62 77.45 68.78
CA MET A 1 5.34 76.71 67.73
C MET A 1 6.84 76.60 68.07
N TYR A 2 7.20 76.10 69.27
CA TYR A 2 8.62 75.96 69.70
C TYR A 2 8.89 74.81 70.71
N ASN A 3 7.89 73.96 71.04
CA ASN A 3 8.06 72.87 72.01
C ASN A 3 7.86 71.45 71.46
N LEU A 4 7.50 71.27 70.18
CA LEU A 4 7.40 69.94 69.56
C LEU A 4 8.68 69.46 68.86
N PHE A 5 9.66 70.33 68.63
CA PHE A 5 10.90 69.97 67.93
C PHE A 5 11.97 69.33 68.83
N ARG A 6 11.92 69.55 70.16
CA ARG A 6 12.98 69.07 71.07
C ARG A 6 12.80 67.62 71.52
N ILE A 7 11.56 67.10 71.53
CA ILE A 7 11.27 65.71 71.93
C ILE A 7 11.54 64.73 70.77
N ARG A 8 11.35 65.15 69.51
CA ARG A 8 11.69 64.32 68.35
C ARG A 8 13.20 64.11 68.17
N TYR A 9 14.03 65.11 68.50
CA TYR A 9 15.48 64.98 68.36
C TYR A 9 16.13 64.09 69.43
N LEU A 10 15.61 64.05 70.67
CA LEU A 10 16.15 63.14 71.69
C LEU A 10 15.74 61.68 71.47
N CYS A 11 14.53 61.40 70.94
CA CYS A 11 14.13 60.04 70.57
C CYS A 11 14.91 59.49 69.36
N LEU A 12 15.24 60.33 68.36
CA LEU A 12 16.03 59.91 67.19
C LEU A 12 17.49 59.60 67.55
N ILE A 13 18.08 60.31 68.51
CA ILE A 13 19.45 60.01 68.98
C ILE A 13 19.48 58.74 69.86
N PHE A 14 18.45 58.51 70.69
CA PHE A 14 18.41 57.27 71.48
C PHE A 14 18.16 56.03 70.60
N LEU A 15 17.31 56.12 69.57
CA LEU A 15 17.10 55.03 68.60
C LEU A 15 18.34 54.80 67.73
N SER A 16 19.08 55.85 67.35
CA SER A 16 20.29 55.69 66.55
C SER A 16 21.43 55.09 67.35
N VAL A 17 21.56 55.39 68.66
CA VAL A 17 22.61 54.81 69.51
C VAL A 17 22.29 53.34 69.87
N THR A 18 21.02 52.95 69.97
CA THR A 18 20.67 51.51 70.12
C THR A 18 20.80 50.72 68.81
N LEU A 19 20.50 51.33 67.65
CA LEU A 19 20.78 50.68 66.35
C LEU A 19 22.30 50.57 66.08
N PHE A 20 23.10 51.56 66.48
CA PHE A 20 24.56 51.52 66.30
C PHE A 20 25.26 50.53 67.23
N ILE A 21 24.70 50.27 68.42
CA ILE A 21 25.22 49.24 69.35
C ILE A 21 24.73 47.83 68.96
N CYS A 22 23.56 47.68 68.30
CA CYS A 22 23.17 46.41 67.68
C CYS A 22 23.89 46.10 66.35
N LEU A 23 24.41 47.11 65.64
CA LEU A 23 25.23 46.92 64.43
C LEU A 23 26.72 46.60 64.73
N LEU A 24 27.15 46.71 65.99
CA LEU A 24 28.52 46.34 66.43
C LEU A 24 28.62 44.92 67.01
N PHE A 25 27.54 44.13 66.92
CA PHE A 25 27.58 42.67 67.06
C PHE A 25 26.99 42.02 65.81
N THR A 26 27.48 42.40 64.63
CA THR A 26 27.64 41.39 63.60
C THR A 26 28.88 40.61 64.01
N SER A 27 28.74 39.33 64.31
CA SER A 27 29.92 38.46 64.30
C SER A 27 30.48 38.60 62.89
N GLN A 28 31.61 39.28 62.72
CA GLN A 28 32.53 38.89 61.66
C GLN A 28 32.77 37.41 61.92
N ALA A 29 32.14 36.54 61.11
CA ALA A 29 32.60 35.17 61.01
C ALA A 29 34.07 35.31 60.62
N TYR A 30 34.95 34.95 61.54
CA TYR A 30 36.38 34.93 61.28
C TYR A 30 36.57 33.76 60.33
N LEU A 31 37.00 34.03 59.09
CA LEU A 31 37.37 32.97 58.15
C LEU A 31 38.51 32.18 58.80
N GLN A 32 38.34 30.87 58.95
CA GLN A 32 39.35 30.03 59.57
C GLN A 32 40.46 29.84 58.55
N SER A 33 41.70 30.19 58.89
CA SER A 33 42.87 29.88 58.06
C SER A 33 43.27 28.43 58.29
N GLU A 34 43.82 27.79 57.27
CA GLU A 34 44.46 26.48 57.39
C GLU A 34 45.61 26.49 58.42
N LEU A 35 45.99 25.30 58.87
CA LEU A 35 47.05 25.02 59.82
C LEU A 35 48.04 24.06 59.19
N GLU A 36 49.16 24.63 58.77
CA GLU A 36 50.31 23.92 58.22
C GLU A 36 51.12 23.15 59.29
N SER A 37 51.67 21.97 58.99
CA SER A 37 51.55 21.24 57.71
C SER A 37 50.24 20.44 57.67
N ASN A 38 49.59 20.38 56.51
CA ASN A 38 48.42 19.54 56.23
C ASN A 38 48.56 18.75 54.94
N ASP A 39 49.81 18.43 54.59
CA ASP A 39 50.27 17.81 53.34
C ASP A 39 50.03 16.28 53.29
N ASP A 40 49.33 15.74 54.29
CA ASP A 40 48.92 14.34 54.33
C ASP A 40 47.65 14.12 55.16
N ILE A 41 46.99 13.00 54.89
CA ILE A 41 45.71 12.61 55.51
C ILE A 41 45.76 12.52 57.06
N GLU A 42 46.92 12.22 57.67
CA GLU A 42 47.07 12.16 59.13
C GLU A 42 47.12 13.57 59.76
N GLN A 43 47.54 14.57 58.98
CA GLN A 43 47.65 15.98 59.36
C GLN A 43 46.44 16.83 58.95
N ALA A 44 45.43 16.21 58.35
CA ALA A 44 44.26 16.88 57.78
C ALA A 44 43.56 17.86 58.75
N ASN A 45 43.28 19.06 58.26
CA ASN A 45 42.60 20.13 58.97
C ASN A 45 41.10 19.84 59.12
N GLU A 46 40.51 19.99 60.31
CA GLU A 46 39.07 19.75 60.51
C GLU A 46 38.23 20.89 59.89
N ILE A 47 37.28 20.52 59.03
CA ILE A 47 36.26 21.43 58.46
C ILE A 47 34.86 20.87 58.75
N LYS A 48 33.91 21.74 59.12
CA LYS A 48 32.51 21.34 59.33
C LYS A 48 31.62 21.88 58.24
N LEU A 49 30.50 21.19 58.03
CA LEU A 49 29.44 21.64 57.14
C LEU A 49 28.97 23.07 57.48
N GLY A 50 29.11 23.97 56.51
CA GLY A 50 28.76 25.39 56.61
C GLY A 50 29.90 26.29 57.07
N GLU A 51 31.10 25.74 57.29
CA GLU A 51 32.32 26.49 57.54
C GLU A 51 33.09 26.71 56.22
N ASP A 52 33.73 27.89 56.16
CA ASP A 52 34.62 28.29 55.08
C ASP A 52 36.05 28.28 55.65
N ILE A 53 37.01 27.70 54.93
CA ILE A 53 38.43 27.73 55.27
C ILE A 53 39.20 28.49 54.18
N GLU A 54 40.11 29.36 54.61
CA GLU A 54 41.11 30.02 53.78
C GLU A 54 42.40 29.21 53.78
N GLY A 55 42.87 28.81 52.59
CA GLY A 55 44.11 28.06 52.42
C GLY A 55 45.02 28.63 51.32
N PHE A 56 46.24 28.14 51.23
CA PHE A 56 47.29 28.68 50.36
C PHE A 56 48.11 27.56 49.71
N PHE A 57 48.35 27.67 48.39
CA PHE A 57 49.33 26.83 47.70
C PHE A 57 50.75 27.40 47.93
N GLN A 58 51.43 26.95 48.99
CA GLN A 58 52.70 27.51 49.46
C GLN A 58 53.92 26.95 48.70
N GLU A 59 53.86 25.69 48.26
CA GLU A 59 54.93 25.01 47.51
C GLU A 59 54.45 24.49 46.13
N GLU A 60 55.38 24.05 45.27
CA GLU A 60 55.04 23.40 43.99
C GLU A 60 54.54 21.98 44.32
N ASP A 61 53.39 21.57 43.77
CA ASP A 61 52.68 20.33 44.09
C ASP A 61 52.14 20.25 45.54
N ASP A 62 51.68 21.38 46.09
CA ASP A 62 51.06 21.43 47.42
C ASP A 62 49.75 20.62 47.50
N GLU A 63 49.56 19.90 48.60
CA GLU A 63 48.42 19.00 48.83
C GLU A 63 47.75 19.35 50.16
N ASP A 64 46.66 20.11 50.15
CA ASP A 64 45.98 20.47 51.38
C ASP A 64 44.90 19.47 51.76
N TRP A 65 45.13 18.71 52.84
CA TRP A 65 44.17 17.75 53.35
C TRP A 65 43.21 18.34 54.38
N TYR A 66 41.92 18.13 54.16
CA TYR A 66 40.83 18.53 55.04
C TYR A 66 40.00 17.33 55.48
N LYS A 67 39.57 17.32 56.74
CA LYS A 67 38.73 16.30 57.35
C LYS A 67 37.32 16.85 57.57
N LEU A 68 36.38 16.42 56.74
CA LEU A 68 34.97 16.79 56.82
C LEU A 68 34.21 15.79 57.71
N ILE A 69 33.63 16.27 58.81
CA ILE A 69 32.82 15.46 59.73
C ILE A 69 31.33 15.67 59.45
N ILE A 70 30.63 14.60 59.10
CA ILE A 70 29.18 14.59 58.88
C ILE A 70 28.49 14.17 60.17
N GLU A 71 27.85 15.11 60.87
CA GLU A 71 27.12 14.85 62.14
C GLU A 71 25.59 14.70 61.93
N LYS A 72 25.14 14.47 60.68
CA LYS A 72 23.71 14.38 60.35
C LYS A 72 23.33 12.98 59.86
N PRO A 73 22.48 12.23 60.59
CA PRO A 73 22.07 10.90 60.17
C PRO A 73 21.17 10.95 58.93
N GLY A 74 21.25 9.91 58.10
CA GLY A 74 20.46 9.76 56.87
C GLY A 74 21.26 10.00 55.59
N LYS A 75 20.57 10.05 54.45
CA LYS A 75 21.13 10.41 53.15
C LYS A 75 21.12 11.94 52.99
N ASN A 76 22.28 12.54 52.78
CA ASN A 76 22.43 13.98 52.60
C ASN A 76 23.20 14.29 51.32
N ILE A 77 22.94 15.47 50.76
CA ILE A 77 23.65 16.01 49.59
C ILE A 77 24.49 17.20 50.02
N ILE A 78 25.77 17.18 49.66
CA ILE A 78 26.77 18.18 50.03
C ILE A 78 27.33 18.80 48.76
N ARG A 79 27.54 20.12 48.82
CA ARG A 79 28.28 20.89 47.84
C ARG A 79 29.61 21.33 48.43
N ILE A 80 30.67 21.22 47.66
CA ILE A 80 32.01 21.71 48.02
C ILE A 80 32.41 22.72 46.95
N ASP A 81 32.70 23.95 47.32
CA ASP A 81 33.17 24.99 46.39
C ASP A 81 34.61 25.36 46.76
N LEU A 82 35.50 25.39 45.76
CA LEU A 82 36.86 25.89 45.89
C LEU A 82 36.99 27.14 45.01
N SER A 83 37.36 28.27 45.62
CA SER A 83 37.48 29.52 44.86
C SER A 83 38.72 29.54 43.96
N ALA A 84 38.59 30.16 42.78
CA ALA A 84 39.70 30.38 41.86
C ALA A 84 40.89 31.11 42.49
N VAL A 85 42.09 30.63 42.16
CA VAL A 85 43.37 31.30 42.47
C VAL A 85 44.07 31.65 41.16
N PRO A 86 44.44 32.92 40.91
CA PRO A 86 45.11 33.29 39.66
C PRO A 86 46.38 32.49 39.40
N GLU A 87 46.60 32.05 38.16
CA GLU A 87 47.80 31.29 37.74
C GLU A 87 47.96 29.91 38.39
N VAL A 88 46.89 29.36 38.99
CA VAL A 88 46.85 28.01 39.56
C VAL A 88 45.71 27.23 38.94
N ASP A 89 46.01 26.01 38.52
CA ASP A 89 45.06 24.99 38.13
C ASP A 89 44.89 24.02 39.31
N SER A 90 43.68 23.92 39.87
CA SER A 90 43.45 23.25 41.16
C SER A 90 42.42 22.13 41.04
N SER A 91 42.57 21.08 41.83
CA SER A 91 41.63 19.95 41.87
C SER A 91 41.16 19.63 43.28
N ILE A 92 40.00 18.96 43.37
CA ILE A 92 39.43 18.45 44.62
C ILE A 92 39.34 16.92 44.53
N LYS A 93 40.01 16.19 45.43
CA LYS A 93 39.85 14.73 45.56
C LYS A 93 39.12 14.38 46.84
N ILE A 94 38.18 13.45 46.75
CA ILE A 94 37.37 13.00 47.88
C ILE A 94 37.82 11.59 48.27
N TYR A 95 37.92 11.35 49.58
CA TYR A 95 38.26 10.04 50.13
C TYR A 95 37.29 9.63 51.25
N ASP A 96 37.12 8.32 51.42
CA ASP A 96 36.36 7.76 52.54
C ASP A 96 37.17 7.79 53.86
N GLU A 97 36.55 7.37 54.97
CA GLU A 97 37.20 7.29 56.29
C GLU A 97 38.42 6.35 56.31
N GLN A 98 38.48 5.37 55.40
CA GLN A 98 39.60 4.43 55.28
C GLN A 98 40.75 4.99 54.42
N GLY A 99 40.57 6.16 53.81
CA GLY A 99 41.54 6.78 52.90
C GLY A 99 41.50 6.20 51.49
N ASN A 100 40.43 5.50 51.10
CA ASN A 100 40.27 5.09 49.71
C ASN A 100 39.78 6.29 48.90
N HIS A 101 40.39 6.50 47.74
CA HIS A 101 39.98 7.52 46.79
C HIS A 101 38.58 7.21 46.27
N LEU A 102 37.69 8.20 46.33
CA LEU A 102 36.30 8.11 45.91
C LEU A 102 36.10 8.75 44.54
N LYS A 103 36.41 10.04 44.39
CA LYS A 103 36.20 10.81 43.15
C LYS A 103 37.09 12.05 43.13
N GLU A 104 37.53 12.45 41.95
CA GLU A 104 38.37 13.63 41.69
C GLU A 104 37.60 14.62 40.82
N TYR A 105 37.71 15.92 41.11
CA TYR A 105 37.05 17.01 40.42
C TYR A 105 38.12 18.02 39.99
N ASP A 106 38.40 18.01 38.70
CA ASP A 106 39.37 18.87 37.99
C ASP A 106 38.67 19.38 36.72
N VAL A 107 37.70 20.29 36.92
CA VAL A 107 36.77 20.74 35.87
C VAL A 107 37.11 22.13 35.36
N GLY A 108 37.59 23.02 36.22
CA GLY A 108 38.09 24.32 35.84
C GLY A 108 39.48 24.22 35.19
N GLU A 109 39.84 25.24 34.42
CA GLU A 109 41.22 25.43 33.93
C GLU A 109 42.01 26.36 34.88
N GLU A 110 43.27 26.65 34.54
CA GLU A 110 44.13 27.61 35.24
C GLU A 110 43.40 28.94 35.56
N GLY A 111 43.29 29.26 36.85
CA GLY A 111 42.64 30.47 37.33
C GLY A 111 41.12 30.39 37.41
N GLU A 112 40.53 29.21 37.27
CA GLU A 112 39.11 28.95 37.46
C GLU A 112 38.82 28.25 38.80
N ALA A 113 37.54 28.07 39.11
CA ALA A 113 37.06 27.55 40.39
C ALA A 113 36.54 26.11 40.23
N GLU A 114 36.84 25.27 41.22
CA GLU A 114 36.31 23.91 41.31
C GLU A 114 35.03 23.82 42.13
N ALA A 115 34.19 22.86 41.79
CA ALA A 115 32.99 22.57 42.57
C ALA A 115 32.58 21.10 42.49
N VAL A 116 32.33 20.52 43.66
CA VAL A 116 31.59 19.27 43.83
C VAL A 116 30.12 19.64 44.03
N ILE A 117 29.24 19.21 43.13
CA ILE A 117 27.86 19.75 43.06
C ILE A 117 26.91 19.07 44.03
N ASN A 118 26.97 17.75 44.14
CA ASN A 118 25.94 16.95 44.79
C ASN A 118 26.46 15.63 45.40
N LEU A 119 27.62 15.67 46.04
CA LEU A 119 28.19 14.52 46.74
C LEU A 119 27.19 13.93 47.74
N GLY A 120 26.83 12.67 47.56
CA GLY A 120 25.97 11.92 48.46
C GLY A 120 26.76 11.34 49.63
N VAL A 121 26.25 11.56 50.85
CA VAL A 121 26.82 10.96 52.06
C VAL A 121 25.76 10.20 52.84
N THR A 122 26.11 8.98 53.23
CA THR A 122 25.22 8.06 53.96
C THR A 122 25.70 7.92 55.41
N GLU A 123 24.92 8.46 56.34
CA GLU A 123 25.15 8.38 57.81
C GLU A 123 26.22 9.32 58.38
N GLU A 124 26.36 9.30 59.72
CA GLU A 124 27.39 10.04 60.42
C GLU A 124 28.75 9.43 60.09
N GLY A 125 29.69 10.23 59.56
CA GLY A 125 30.94 9.71 59.02
C GLY A 125 31.98 10.78 58.79
N ILE A 126 33.19 10.33 58.45
CA ILE A 126 34.34 11.17 58.13
C ILE A 126 34.62 11.01 56.64
N TYR A 127 34.78 12.14 55.95
CA TYR A 127 35.29 12.21 54.59
C TYR A 127 36.54 13.07 54.59
N TYR A 128 37.49 12.76 53.72
CA TYR A 128 38.65 13.61 53.50
C TYR A 128 38.53 14.31 52.15
N ILE A 129 38.93 15.57 52.12
CA ILE A 129 38.98 16.42 50.93
C ILE A 129 40.45 16.80 50.78
N GLU A 130 41.07 16.40 49.68
CA GLU A 130 42.39 16.86 49.27
C GLU A 130 42.19 17.98 48.25
N VAL A 131 42.79 19.14 48.49
CA VAL A 131 42.86 20.25 47.54
C VAL A 131 44.29 20.30 47.05
N SER A 132 44.50 20.11 45.75
CA SER A 132 45.86 20.06 45.18
C SER A 132 45.99 20.94 43.95
N THR A 133 47.22 21.27 43.57
CA THR A 133 47.53 21.96 42.31
C THR A 133 47.89 20.94 41.22
N CYS A 134 47.20 21.02 40.08
CA CYS A 134 47.50 20.27 38.85
C CYS A 134 48.56 20.99 37.98
N GLY A 135 48.78 22.29 38.25
CA GLY A 135 49.75 23.12 37.57
C GLY A 135 49.72 24.58 38.03
N GLY A 136 50.87 25.24 37.93
CA GLY A 136 51.02 26.64 38.35
C GLY A 136 51.31 26.81 39.84
N MET A 137 51.57 28.06 40.26
CA MET A 137 51.85 28.39 41.67
C MET A 137 51.48 29.85 41.96
N ASN A 138 50.81 30.09 43.08
CA ASN A 138 50.53 31.45 43.54
C ASN A 138 50.58 31.56 45.07
N GLN A 139 51.73 32.00 45.58
CA GLN A 139 51.97 32.19 47.01
C GLN A 139 51.35 33.47 47.61
N ASN A 140 50.70 34.32 46.79
CA ASN A 140 50.21 35.63 47.22
C ASN A 140 48.70 35.67 47.45
N ASP A 141 47.95 34.82 46.74
CA ASP A 141 46.50 34.76 46.81
C ASP A 141 46.08 33.44 47.47
N SER A 142 45.10 33.50 48.37
CA SER A 142 44.50 32.33 49.01
C SER A 142 43.35 31.76 48.18
N TYR A 143 43.07 30.48 48.36
CA TYR A 143 41.77 29.90 48.00
C TYR A 143 40.84 29.91 49.22
N ILE A 144 39.54 29.77 48.95
CA ILE A 144 38.50 29.55 49.95
C ILE A 144 37.82 28.21 49.63
N LEU A 145 37.94 27.26 50.55
CA LEU A 145 37.20 26.01 50.53
C LEU A 145 35.91 26.16 51.34
N LYS A 146 34.77 25.87 50.73
CA LYS A 146 33.45 25.95 51.37
C LYS A 146 32.77 24.61 51.30
N THR A 147 32.26 24.14 52.44
CA THR A 147 31.42 22.94 52.47
C THR A 147 29.99 23.32 52.85
N GLN A 148 29.01 22.93 52.06
CA GLN A 148 27.62 23.32 52.24
C GLN A 148 26.71 22.10 52.23
N LEU A 149 25.87 21.98 53.25
CA LEU A 149 24.76 21.03 53.20
C LEU A 149 23.66 21.62 52.33
N ILE A 150 23.45 21.05 51.15
CA ILE A 150 22.32 21.39 50.28
C ILE A 150 21.01 20.95 50.93
N GLY A 151 21.00 19.72 51.47
CA GLY A 151 19.85 19.21 52.22
C GLY A 151 19.83 17.68 52.34
N PRO A 152 18.77 17.13 52.95
CA PRO A 152 18.51 15.70 52.89
C PRO A 152 18.18 15.29 51.45
N TRP A 153 18.69 14.14 51.00
CA TRP A 153 18.37 13.58 49.68
C TRP A 153 16.86 13.44 49.51
N GLN A 154 16.36 13.82 48.33
CA GLN A 154 14.96 13.67 47.97
C GLN A 154 14.81 12.60 46.88
N GLU A 155 13.68 11.89 46.92
CA GLU A 155 13.32 10.94 45.87
C GLU A 155 13.28 11.65 44.50
N GLY A 156 14.00 11.13 43.51
CA GLY A 156 14.13 11.73 42.18
C GLY A 156 15.36 12.64 42.03
N GLN A 157 16.23 12.72 43.02
CA GLN A 157 17.59 13.23 42.86
C GLN A 157 18.55 12.06 42.72
N GLU A 158 19.59 12.23 41.92
CA GLU A 158 20.73 11.32 41.98
C GLU A 158 21.44 11.42 43.35
N PHE A 159 22.25 10.42 43.62
CA PHE A 159 23.00 10.25 44.85
C PHE A 159 24.37 9.67 44.51
N GLU A 160 25.35 10.56 44.48
CA GLU A 160 26.75 10.26 44.24
C GLU A 160 27.37 9.53 45.45
N LEU A 161 28.23 8.54 45.29
CA LEU A 161 28.77 8.03 44.02
C LEU A 161 27.79 7.07 43.33
N ASN A 162 27.72 7.13 42.00
CA ASN A 162 26.99 6.16 41.19
C ASN A 162 27.70 5.78 39.88
N ASP A 163 29.02 5.97 39.87
CA ASP A 163 29.96 5.72 38.74
C ASP A 163 30.15 4.22 38.45
N GLU A 164 29.67 3.34 39.34
CA GLU A 164 29.77 1.89 39.21
C GLU A 164 28.39 1.22 39.33
N ILE A 165 28.21 0.08 38.64
CA ILE A 165 26.97 -0.72 38.66
C ILE A 165 26.58 -1.12 40.10
N GLU A 166 27.56 -1.42 40.96
CA GLU A 166 27.36 -1.77 42.36
C GLU A 166 26.80 -0.61 43.20
N GLN A 167 27.02 0.62 42.74
CA GLN A 167 26.60 1.88 43.36
C GLN A 167 25.31 2.43 42.74
N ALA A 168 24.75 1.72 41.75
CA ALA A 168 23.63 2.19 40.95
C ALA A 168 22.45 2.68 41.79
N ASN A 169 21.98 3.88 41.44
CA ASN A 169 20.87 4.55 42.08
C ASN A 169 19.53 3.85 41.77
N GLU A 170 18.69 3.61 42.78
CA GLU A 170 17.38 2.97 42.56
C GLU A 170 16.41 3.93 41.85
N LEU A 171 15.93 3.52 40.67
CA LEU A 171 14.94 4.27 39.89
C LEU A 171 13.63 3.46 39.77
N LYS A 172 12.52 4.01 40.30
CA LYS A 172 11.21 3.36 40.15
C LYS A 172 10.65 3.61 38.75
N LEU A 173 9.95 2.62 38.21
CA LEU A 173 9.30 2.76 36.91
C LEU A 173 8.34 3.97 36.87
N GLY A 174 8.58 4.88 35.91
CA GLY A 174 7.83 6.12 35.71
C GLY A 174 8.22 7.29 36.60
N GLN A 175 9.19 7.09 37.51
CA GLN A 175 9.83 8.19 38.23
C GLN A 175 10.78 8.93 37.28
N ILE A 176 10.87 10.25 37.46
CA ILE A 176 11.89 11.09 36.84
C ILE A 176 13.00 11.29 37.87
N VAL A 177 14.24 11.07 37.47
CA VAL A 177 15.43 11.43 38.24
C VAL A 177 16.16 12.58 37.56
N THR A 178 16.75 13.45 38.35
CA THR A 178 17.57 14.58 37.90
C THR A 178 19.01 14.32 38.33
N GLY A 179 19.93 14.46 37.38
CA GLY A 179 21.34 14.18 37.59
C GLY A 179 22.31 15.07 36.81
N TYR A 180 23.59 15.01 37.13
CA TYR A 180 24.65 15.86 36.60
C TYR A 180 25.80 14.99 36.09
N ILE A 181 26.35 15.32 34.91
CA ILE A 181 27.63 14.75 34.46
C ILE A 181 28.73 15.63 35.04
N CYS A 182 29.28 15.31 36.20
CA CYS A 182 30.35 16.10 36.80
C CYS A 182 31.25 15.26 37.73
N PRO A 183 32.54 15.08 37.40
CA PRO A 183 33.33 15.75 36.35
C PRO A 183 33.05 15.21 34.94
N GLY A 184 33.85 15.57 33.94
CA GLY A 184 33.70 14.99 32.59
C GLY A 184 33.98 13.48 32.61
N TYR A 185 33.33 12.72 31.72
CA TYR A 185 33.33 11.25 31.71
C TYR A 185 32.69 10.63 32.97
N ASP A 186 31.73 11.34 33.55
CA ASP A 186 30.87 10.79 34.59
C ASP A 186 30.02 9.64 34.03
N GLU A 187 29.83 8.59 34.81
CA GLU A 187 29.04 7.42 34.44
C GLU A 187 27.91 7.18 35.45
N ASP A 188 26.75 7.77 35.24
CA ASP A 188 25.65 7.61 36.18
C ASP A 188 24.89 6.29 35.98
N TRP A 189 25.07 5.36 36.91
CA TRP A 189 24.34 4.09 36.90
C TRP A 189 23.05 4.13 37.71
N TYR A 190 21.98 3.61 37.12
CA TYR A 190 20.66 3.45 37.72
C TYR A 190 20.17 2.01 37.63
N ILE A 191 19.50 1.52 38.67
CA ILE A 191 18.86 0.19 38.68
C ILE A 191 17.34 0.31 38.67
N VAL A 192 16.70 -0.40 37.75
CA VAL A 192 15.23 -0.46 37.60
C VAL A 192 14.75 -1.91 37.70
N THR A 193 13.61 -2.12 38.38
CA THR A 193 12.96 -3.43 38.47
C THR A 193 11.67 -3.47 37.66
N VAL A 194 11.62 -4.36 36.67
CA VAL A 194 10.44 -4.63 35.84
C VAL A 194 9.57 -5.73 36.48
N PRO A 195 8.25 -5.50 36.64
CA PRO A 195 7.37 -6.43 37.34
C PRO A 195 7.27 -7.80 36.64
N GLU A 196 6.87 -8.85 37.37
CA GLU A 196 6.79 -10.25 36.88
C GLU A 196 6.05 -10.45 35.55
N LYS A 197 5.10 -9.56 35.21
CA LYS A 197 4.36 -9.64 33.93
C LYS A 197 5.15 -9.10 32.73
N GLY A 198 6.30 -8.49 32.95
CA GLY A 198 7.02 -7.68 31.97
C GLY A 198 6.26 -6.39 31.62
N LEU A 199 6.74 -5.72 30.59
CA LEU A 199 6.10 -4.56 29.97
C LEU A 199 5.83 -4.84 28.50
N ASP A 200 4.67 -4.40 28.01
CA ASP A 200 4.42 -4.41 26.56
C ASP A 200 5.38 -3.46 25.84
N ILE A 201 5.64 -2.28 26.43
CA ILE A 201 6.58 -1.28 25.91
C ILE A 201 7.34 -0.68 27.11
N LEU A 202 8.66 -0.67 27.01
CA LEU A 202 9.56 0.12 27.84
C LEU A 202 10.01 1.34 27.04
N VAL A 203 9.98 2.51 27.65
CA VAL A 203 10.52 3.76 27.12
C VAL A 203 11.50 4.32 28.15
N ILE A 204 12.74 4.58 27.70
CA ILE A 204 13.77 5.30 28.44
C ILE A 204 13.92 6.65 27.74
N GLU A 205 13.71 7.73 28.48
CA GLU A 205 13.82 9.11 28.00
C GLU A 205 14.93 9.78 28.79
N LEU A 206 15.94 10.31 28.09
CA LEU A 206 17.02 11.12 28.63
C LEU A 206 16.95 12.50 27.98
N SER A 207 16.80 13.55 28.77
CA SER A 207 16.71 14.91 28.25
C SER A 207 18.06 15.43 27.78
N ALA A 208 18.03 16.27 26.75
CA ALA A 208 19.17 17.07 26.31
C ALA A 208 19.81 17.88 27.45
N VAL A 209 21.14 17.97 27.42
CA VAL A 209 21.94 18.88 28.25
C VAL A 209 22.80 19.75 27.32
N PRO A 210 22.70 21.10 27.37
CA PRO A 210 23.42 21.94 26.44
C PRO A 210 24.92 21.68 26.43
N GLN A 211 25.49 21.54 25.23
CA GLN A 211 26.92 21.28 24.99
C GLN A 211 27.46 19.94 25.48
N VAL A 212 26.61 19.08 26.06
CA VAL A 212 27.01 17.71 26.45
C VAL A 212 26.43 16.73 25.44
N ASP A 213 27.28 15.84 24.96
CA ASP A 213 26.86 14.66 24.20
C ASP A 213 26.64 13.52 25.19
N LEU A 214 25.38 13.11 25.35
CA LEU A 214 24.99 12.11 26.33
C LEU A 214 24.72 10.77 25.65
N SER A 215 25.16 9.68 26.26
CA SER A 215 24.84 8.33 25.82
C SER A 215 23.99 7.57 26.84
N LEU A 216 23.22 6.59 26.34
CA LEU A 216 22.41 5.68 27.14
C LEU A 216 22.86 4.24 26.95
N THR A 217 23.21 3.58 28.05
CA THR A 217 23.48 2.14 28.06
C THR A 217 22.40 1.38 28.83
N LEU A 218 21.94 0.25 28.29
CA LEU A 218 21.01 -0.67 28.94
C LEU A 218 21.66 -2.05 29.11
N LEU A 219 21.76 -2.52 30.36
CA LEU A 219 22.27 -3.84 30.72
C LEU A 219 21.18 -4.71 31.37
N ASP A 220 21.31 -6.03 31.24
CA ASP A 220 20.56 -6.99 32.05
C ASP A 220 21.16 -7.21 33.45
N ASP A 221 20.49 -8.00 34.29
CA ASP A 221 20.93 -8.34 35.67
C ASP A 221 22.28 -9.07 35.72
N ALA A 222 22.75 -9.63 34.60
CA ALA A 222 24.06 -10.28 34.49
C ALA A 222 25.16 -9.32 34.01
N GLY A 223 24.83 -8.04 33.77
CA GLY A 223 25.74 -7.04 33.20
C GLY A 223 25.95 -7.18 31.69
N THR A 224 25.12 -7.98 31.01
CA THR A 224 25.19 -8.10 29.54
C THR A 224 24.59 -6.85 28.92
N LYS A 225 25.37 -6.20 28.05
CA LYS A 225 24.89 -5.04 27.28
C LYS A 225 23.82 -5.46 26.29
N LEU A 226 22.62 -4.91 26.48
CA LEU A 226 21.47 -5.16 25.63
C LEU A 226 21.30 -4.11 24.54
N LYS A 227 21.69 -2.86 24.82
CA LYS A 227 21.68 -1.73 23.88
C LYS A 227 22.55 -0.59 24.43
N GLU A 228 23.15 0.16 23.53
CA GLU A 228 23.79 1.45 23.76
C GLU A 228 23.25 2.40 22.69
N LEU A 229 23.06 3.66 23.06
CA LEU A 229 22.48 4.70 22.23
C LEU A 229 23.28 5.98 22.42
N ASP A 230 23.84 6.49 21.32
CA ASP A 230 24.67 7.69 21.23
C ASP A 230 24.49 8.21 19.78
N ILE A 231 23.34 8.83 19.48
CA ILE A 231 22.89 9.06 18.10
C ILE A 231 22.68 10.54 17.80
N ASN A 232 21.98 11.26 18.66
CA ASN A 232 21.50 12.60 18.32
C ASN A 232 22.59 13.67 18.50
N GLY A 233 23.66 13.33 19.20
CA GLY A 233 24.84 14.17 19.33
C GLY A 233 24.68 15.26 20.39
N THR A 234 25.67 16.16 20.42
CA THR A 234 25.78 17.20 21.46
C THR A 234 24.53 18.05 21.62
N GLY A 235 23.97 18.06 22.83
CA GLY A 235 22.85 18.91 23.21
C GLY A 235 21.48 18.42 22.74
N GLU A 236 21.37 17.15 22.35
CA GLU A 236 20.11 16.52 21.95
C GLU A 236 19.63 15.49 22.97
N GLU A 237 18.34 15.13 22.90
CA GLU A 237 17.75 14.12 23.77
C GLU A 237 17.98 12.69 23.25
N GLU A 238 17.96 11.71 24.14
CA GLU A 238 18.09 10.29 23.79
C GLU A 238 16.86 9.50 24.23
N VAL A 239 16.26 8.76 23.30
CA VAL A 239 15.03 7.98 23.54
C VAL A 239 15.19 6.54 23.08
N MET A 240 15.15 5.61 24.04
CA MET A 240 15.20 4.18 23.76
C MET A 240 13.83 3.53 23.97
N VAL A 241 13.37 2.76 22.98
CA VAL A 241 12.09 2.04 23.04
C VAL A 241 12.31 0.56 22.82
N ARG A 242 11.75 -0.27 23.71
CA ARG A 242 11.77 -1.74 23.56
C ARG A 242 10.39 -2.33 23.74
N MET A 243 10.03 -3.26 22.86
CA MET A 243 8.74 -3.93 22.89
C MET A 243 8.84 -5.34 23.50
N LYS A 244 7.76 -5.75 24.18
CA LYS A 244 7.67 -7.02 24.89
C LYS A 244 8.86 -7.23 25.84
N PHE A 245 9.11 -6.22 26.66
CA PHE A 245 10.26 -6.17 27.56
C PHE A 245 10.07 -7.13 28.75
N PRO A 246 11.02 -8.05 29.02
CA PRO A 246 10.86 -9.06 30.05
C PRO A 246 10.88 -8.49 31.47
N SER A 247 10.35 -9.26 32.43
CA SER A 247 10.49 -8.97 33.85
C SER A 247 11.92 -9.22 34.31
N GLY A 248 12.43 -8.41 35.22
CA GLY A 248 13.79 -8.57 35.73
C GLY A 248 14.33 -7.27 36.33
N LYS A 249 15.59 -7.33 36.73
CA LYS A 249 16.38 -6.15 37.07
C LYS A 249 17.20 -5.75 35.85
N TYR A 250 17.35 -4.45 35.67
CA TYR A 250 18.10 -3.86 34.56
C TYR A 250 18.86 -2.64 35.06
N TYR A 251 20.00 -2.39 34.44
CA TYR A 251 20.85 -1.24 34.73
C TYR A 251 20.83 -0.27 33.56
N ILE A 252 20.68 1.01 33.85
CA ILE A 252 20.72 2.10 32.89
C ILE A 252 21.96 2.94 33.21
N GLY A 253 22.87 3.07 32.27
CA GLY A 253 24.00 4.00 32.36
C GLY A 253 23.69 5.26 31.58
N VAL A 254 24.02 6.42 32.14
CA VAL A 254 24.06 7.70 31.46
C VAL A 254 25.52 8.17 31.49
N GLU A 255 26.11 8.47 30.35
CA GLU A 255 27.50 8.93 30.28
C GLU A 255 27.55 10.25 29.49
N GLY A 256 28.48 11.15 29.85
CA GLY A 256 28.76 12.34 29.07
C GLY A 256 30.25 12.68 29.05
N GLY A 257 30.79 12.92 27.86
CA GLY A 257 32.23 13.20 27.69
C GLY A 257 32.69 14.57 28.20
N GLN A 258 31.78 15.52 28.41
CA GLN A 258 32.07 16.86 28.92
C GLN A 258 31.35 17.09 30.25
N ALA A 259 32.04 17.72 31.20
CA ALA A 259 31.45 18.10 32.47
C ALA A 259 30.33 19.13 32.26
N ASN A 260 29.23 18.97 32.99
CA ASN A 260 28.21 19.99 33.18
C ASN A 260 27.82 20.12 34.64
N LYS A 261 28.27 21.21 35.24
CA LYS A 261 28.02 21.57 36.65
C LYS A 261 26.82 22.51 36.86
N GLU A 262 26.16 22.97 35.80
CA GLU A 262 25.12 24.00 35.86
C GLU A 262 23.71 23.45 35.57
N GLU A 263 23.58 22.65 34.51
CA GLU A 263 22.30 22.14 34.02
C GLU A 263 22.24 20.62 34.14
N PRO A 264 21.31 20.07 34.95
CA PRO A 264 21.17 18.64 35.09
C PRO A 264 20.41 18.02 33.91
N TYR A 265 20.71 16.76 33.61
CA TYR A 265 19.82 15.93 32.79
C TYR A 265 18.63 15.44 33.62
N THR A 266 17.62 14.94 32.92
CA THR A 266 16.52 14.17 33.50
C THR A 266 16.43 12.81 32.81
N LEU A 267 16.29 11.75 33.61
CA LEU A 267 16.13 10.39 33.15
C LEU A 267 14.78 9.84 33.62
N ARG A 268 14.04 9.21 32.71
CA ARG A 268 12.78 8.51 33.01
C ARG A 268 12.75 7.14 32.36
N VAL A 269 12.52 6.10 33.16
CA VAL A 269 12.39 4.72 32.67
C VAL A 269 11.00 4.20 33.00
N GLY A 270 10.19 3.82 32.00
CA GLY A 270 8.82 3.41 32.29
C GLY A 270 8.00 2.95 31.09
N LYS A 271 6.68 2.91 31.29
CA LYS A 271 5.71 2.72 30.19
C LYS A 271 5.57 4.02 29.40
N PRO A 272 5.13 3.98 28.13
CA PRO A 272 4.77 5.18 27.36
C PRO A 272 3.95 6.17 28.18
N THR A 273 4.36 7.44 28.16
CA THR A 273 3.65 8.57 28.78
C THR A 273 2.39 8.91 27.98
N VAL A 274 2.45 8.70 26.66
CA VAL A 274 1.35 8.87 25.71
C VAL A 274 0.49 7.62 25.61
N THR A 275 -0.83 7.82 25.46
CA THR A 275 -1.76 6.71 25.21
C THR A 275 -1.73 6.31 23.74
N PRO A 276 -2.03 5.03 23.40
CA PRO A 276 -2.16 4.60 22.02
C PRO A 276 -3.12 5.48 21.21
N ALA A 277 -2.84 5.64 19.92
CA ALA A 277 -3.67 6.41 19.01
C ALA A 277 -5.10 5.88 18.93
N THR A 278 -6.08 6.77 19.05
CA THR A 278 -7.49 6.46 18.78
C THR A 278 -7.71 6.36 17.27
N VAL A 279 -8.78 5.66 16.87
CA VAL A 279 -9.16 5.54 15.45
C VAL A 279 -9.41 6.92 14.82
N GLU A 280 -9.96 7.86 15.58
CA GLU A 280 -10.21 9.22 15.10
C GLU A 280 -8.91 9.99 14.82
N GLU A 281 -7.94 9.92 15.72
CA GLU A 281 -6.63 10.54 15.52
C GLU A 281 -5.91 9.94 14.30
N VAL A 282 -5.95 8.61 14.16
CA VAL A 282 -5.40 7.91 12.98
C VAL A 282 -6.07 8.39 11.69
N ASN A 283 -7.40 8.44 11.65
CA ASN A 283 -8.13 8.89 10.47
C ASN A 283 -7.83 10.36 10.13
N GLN A 284 -7.68 11.23 11.13
CA GLN A 284 -7.32 12.63 10.93
C GLN A 284 -5.90 12.78 10.38
N ALA A 285 -4.93 12.07 10.95
CA ALA A 285 -3.55 12.11 10.46
C ALA A 285 -3.43 11.53 9.05
N LEU A 286 -4.11 10.42 8.76
CA LEU A 286 -4.16 9.84 7.42
C LEU A 286 -4.82 10.81 6.43
N THR A 287 -5.92 11.47 6.80
CA THR A 287 -6.56 12.48 5.94
C THR A 287 -5.61 13.63 5.62
N ARG A 288 -4.84 14.12 6.60
CA ARG A 288 -3.85 15.19 6.36
C ARG A 288 -2.72 14.74 5.44
N ALA A 289 -2.21 13.51 5.61
CA ALA A 289 -1.19 12.94 4.75
C ALA A 289 -1.68 12.81 3.29
N LEU A 290 -2.88 12.28 3.10
CA LEU A 290 -3.48 12.15 1.76
C LEU A 290 -3.81 13.52 1.15
N ASP A 291 -4.19 14.51 1.97
CA ASP A 291 -4.40 15.89 1.51
C ASP A 291 -3.11 16.57 1.07
N TYR A 292 -2.01 16.32 1.78
CA TYR A 292 -0.68 16.74 1.37
C TYR A 292 -0.30 16.11 0.02
N LEU A 293 -0.37 14.78 -0.11
CA LEU A 293 -0.08 14.09 -1.37
C LEU A 293 -0.98 14.59 -2.51
N ALA A 294 -2.27 14.80 -2.25
CA ALA A 294 -3.20 15.30 -3.27
C ALA A 294 -2.87 16.73 -3.73
N ARG A 295 -2.36 17.58 -2.83
CA ARG A 295 -1.95 18.96 -3.11
C ARG A 295 -0.65 19.02 -3.91
N GLU A 296 0.30 18.13 -3.62
CA GLU A 296 1.61 18.08 -4.28
C GLU A 296 1.60 17.28 -5.60
N GLN A 297 0.49 16.61 -5.94
CA GLN A 297 0.36 15.90 -7.21
C GLN A 297 0.34 16.87 -8.40
N THR A 298 1.20 16.62 -9.38
CA THR A 298 1.21 17.36 -10.66
C THR A 298 -0.03 17.06 -11.51
N LYS A 299 -0.28 17.87 -12.54
CA LYS A 299 -1.40 17.63 -13.47
C LYS A 299 -1.24 16.35 -14.28
N GLU A 300 0.01 15.95 -14.50
CA GLU A 300 0.42 14.75 -15.21
C GLU A 300 0.32 13.49 -14.32
N GLY A 301 0.06 13.65 -13.01
CA GLY A 301 -0.25 12.54 -12.11
C GLY A 301 0.93 12.00 -11.29
N TYR A 302 2.12 12.58 -11.43
CA TYR A 302 3.32 12.23 -10.65
C TYR A 302 3.64 13.27 -9.56
N TRP A 303 4.60 12.94 -8.71
CA TRP A 303 5.17 13.81 -7.69
C TRP A 303 6.67 13.99 -7.91
N SER A 304 7.20 15.11 -7.43
CA SER A 304 8.63 15.35 -7.42
C SER A 304 9.13 15.73 -6.03
N GLN A 305 10.37 15.37 -5.74
CA GLN A 305 11.09 15.74 -4.51
C GLN A 305 12.55 16.10 -4.81
N SER A 306 13.24 16.73 -3.85
CA SER A 306 14.60 17.25 -4.04
C SER A 306 15.67 16.17 -4.10
N ARG A 307 15.50 15.08 -3.34
CA ARG A 307 16.44 13.96 -3.26
C ARG A 307 15.76 12.67 -3.68
N ASN A 308 16.49 11.80 -4.41
CA ASN A 308 15.98 10.48 -4.83
C ASN A 308 14.62 10.56 -5.55
N ASP A 309 14.52 11.42 -6.56
CA ASP A 309 13.28 11.70 -7.33
C ASP A 309 12.87 10.54 -8.27
N TYR A 310 12.65 9.35 -7.70
CA TYR A 310 12.17 8.14 -8.40
C TYR A 310 10.67 8.23 -8.67
N LYS A 311 10.29 9.03 -9.66
CA LYS A 311 8.90 9.43 -9.92
C LYS A 311 7.93 8.27 -10.07
N VAL A 312 8.35 7.17 -10.70
CA VAL A 312 7.49 6.02 -10.95
C VAL A 312 7.27 5.24 -9.65
N GLY A 313 8.34 5.02 -8.89
CA GLY A 313 8.26 4.43 -7.55
C GLY A 313 7.39 5.26 -6.60
N ILE A 314 7.63 6.58 -6.52
CA ILE A 314 6.87 7.50 -5.68
C ILE A 314 5.39 7.53 -6.08
N ALA A 315 5.08 7.58 -7.38
CA ALA A 315 3.70 7.54 -7.86
C ALA A 315 3.00 6.22 -7.51
N GLY A 316 3.73 5.09 -7.55
CA GLY A 316 3.22 3.80 -7.10
C GLY A 316 2.95 3.75 -5.59
N LEU A 317 3.82 4.33 -4.75
CA LEU A 317 3.57 4.43 -3.30
C LEU A 317 2.38 5.33 -2.98
N ALA A 318 2.31 6.52 -3.60
CA ALA A 318 1.21 7.46 -3.39
C ALA A 318 -0.14 6.88 -3.88
N LEU A 319 -0.15 6.15 -5.00
CA LEU A 319 -1.35 5.45 -5.49
C LEU A 319 -1.84 4.41 -4.47
N GLN A 320 -0.94 3.58 -3.94
CA GLN A 320 -1.28 2.63 -2.88
C GLN A 320 -1.84 3.36 -1.64
N ALA A 321 -1.22 4.47 -1.21
CA ALA A 321 -1.70 5.24 -0.06
C ALA A 321 -3.12 5.79 -0.27
N PHE A 322 -3.46 6.30 -1.46
CA PHE A 322 -4.83 6.72 -1.77
C PHE A 322 -5.83 5.56 -1.78
N ILE A 323 -5.41 4.38 -2.24
CA ILE A 323 -6.25 3.18 -2.25
C ILE A 323 -6.50 2.71 -0.82
N GLY A 324 -5.47 2.63 0.02
CA GLY A 324 -5.58 2.17 1.40
C GLY A 324 -6.22 3.19 2.36
N GLY A 325 -6.33 4.45 1.93
CA GLY A 325 -7.10 5.50 2.59
C GLY A 325 -8.62 5.28 2.68
N GLU A 326 -9.16 4.07 2.45
CA GLU A 326 -10.62 3.82 2.51
C GLU A 326 -11.25 4.14 3.87
N CYS A 327 -10.44 4.17 4.93
CA CYS A 327 -10.90 4.53 6.27
C CYS A 327 -11.15 6.03 6.46
N VAL A 328 -10.78 6.88 5.49
CA VAL A 328 -11.07 8.32 5.52
C VAL A 328 -12.30 8.67 4.67
N PRO A 329 -13.20 9.57 5.15
CA PRO A 329 -14.43 9.92 4.45
C PRO A 329 -14.22 11.01 3.38
N LYS A 330 -13.16 10.89 2.56
CA LYS A 330 -12.83 11.84 1.48
C LYS A 330 -12.57 11.12 0.18
N ASP A 331 -13.01 11.72 -0.92
CA ASP A 331 -12.87 11.15 -2.27
C ASP A 331 -11.58 11.66 -2.94
N TYR A 332 -10.67 10.72 -3.25
CA TYR A 332 -9.43 10.96 -3.98
C TYR A 332 -9.43 10.33 -5.38
N SER A 333 -10.60 9.97 -5.92
CA SER A 333 -10.71 9.28 -7.22
C SER A 333 -10.02 10.01 -8.37
N SER A 334 -9.99 11.35 -8.36
CA SER A 334 -9.23 12.11 -9.38
C SER A 334 -7.73 11.89 -9.27
N ASN A 335 -7.19 11.87 -8.05
CA ASN A 335 -5.76 11.68 -7.80
C ASN A 335 -5.32 10.26 -8.14
N ILE A 336 -6.14 9.27 -7.78
CA ILE A 336 -6.00 7.86 -8.14
C ILE A 336 -5.92 7.70 -9.66
N ASN A 337 -6.90 8.25 -10.40
CA ASN A 337 -6.93 8.15 -11.86
C ASN A 337 -5.74 8.85 -12.53
N ALA A 338 -5.29 9.98 -11.98
CA ALA A 338 -4.11 10.68 -12.49
C ALA A 338 -2.83 9.85 -12.30
N ALA A 339 -2.63 9.25 -11.13
CA ALA A 339 -1.50 8.37 -10.87
C ALA A 339 -1.51 7.10 -11.75
N ILE A 340 -2.68 6.46 -11.90
CA ILE A 340 -2.83 5.30 -12.83
C ILE A 340 -2.44 5.70 -14.25
N ASN A 341 -2.90 6.86 -14.74
CA ASN A 341 -2.56 7.33 -16.08
C ASN A 341 -1.07 7.64 -16.23
N PHE A 342 -0.43 8.19 -15.19
CA PHE A 342 1.02 8.41 -15.18
C PHE A 342 1.79 7.08 -15.27
N LEU A 343 1.45 6.08 -14.46
CA LEU A 343 2.09 4.76 -14.52
C LEU A 343 1.90 4.10 -15.90
N LYS A 344 0.69 4.18 -16.47
CA LYS A 344 0.41 3.70 -17.84
C LYS A 344 1.21 4.43 -18.91
N SER A 345 1.55 5.71 -18.69
CA SER A 345 2.38 6.47 -19.64
C SER A 345 3.87 6.09 -19.58
N ASN A 346 4.30 5.45 -18.50
CA ASN A 346 5.66 4.90 -18.31
C ASN A 346 5.72 3.38 -18.51
N TYR A 347 4.63 2.76 -18.98
CA TYR A 347 4.60 1.35 -19.32
C TYR A 347 5.09 1.15 -20.76
N HIS A 348 6.02 0.21 -20.95
CA HIS A 348 6.58 -0.16 -22.23
C HIS A 348 6.06 -1.52 -22.67
N PRO A 349 5.08 -1.61 -23.58
CA PRO A 349 4.50 -2.89 -23.99
C PRO A 349 5.53 -3.84 -24.60
N SER A 350 5.55 -5.11 -24.20
CA SER A 350 6.38 -6.14 -24.85
C SER A 350 6.14 -6.28 -26.36
N SER A 351 4.95 -5.87 -26.84
CA SER A 351 4.60 -5.87 -28.26
C SER A 351 5.37 -4.86 -29.10
N ASP A 352 5.95 -3.82 -28.48
CA ASP A 352 6.71 -2.78 -29.17
C ASP A 352 8.11 -3.26 -29.56
N TYR A 353 8.55 -4.37 -28.98
CA TYR A 353 9.85 -4.99 -29.21
C TYR A 353 9.71 -6.28 -30.00
N GLN A 354 10.67 -6.50 -30.91
CA GLN A 354 10.75 -7.75 -31.67
C GLN A 354 10.90 -8.94 -30.71
N ALA A 355 10.22 -10.06 -31.02
CA ALA A 355 10.38 -11.30 -30.28
C ALA A 355 11.85 -11.77 -30.29
N ASP A 356 12.27 -12.40 -29.19
CA ASP A 356 13.61 -12.99 -29.01
C ASP A 356 14.79 -12.00 -29.11
N THR A 357 14.59 -10.74 -28.71
CA THR A 357 15.67 -9.74 -28.62
C THR A 357 15.99 -9.35 -27.17
N GLU A 358 17.22 -8.89 -26.95
CA GLU A 358 17.67 -8.33 -25.66
C GLU A 358 16.80 -7.14 -25.23
N ASP A 359 16.45 -6.24 -26.16
CA ASP A 359 15.54 -5.11 -25.87
C ASP A 359 14.18 -5.57 -25.34
N ARG A 360 13.59 -6.63 -25.92
CA ARG A 360 12.32 -7.18 -25.41
C ARG A 360 12.51 -7.83 -24.04
N ALA A 361 13.62 -8.55 -23.85
CA ALA A 361 13.90 -9.22 -22.60
C ALA A 361 14.02 -8.20 -21.44
N ILE A 362 14.71 -7.08 -21.69
CA ILE A 362 14.96 -6.02 -20.71
C ILE A 362 13.76 -5.09 -20.53
N TYR A 363 13.22 -4.52 -21.62
CA TYR A 363 12.23 -3.44 -21.54
C TYR A 363 10.78 -3.91 -21.73
N GLY A 364 10.54 -5.12 -22.24
CA GLY A 364 9.18 -5.59 -22.48
C GLY A 364 8.35 -5.68 -21.19
N GLY A 365 7.28 -4.92 -21.09
CA GLY A 365 6.44 -4.88 -19.89
C GLY A 365 6.97 -4.02 -18.75
N ILE A 366 8.12 -3.35 -18.89
CA ILE A 366 8.65 -2.50 -17.80
C ILE A 366 7.73 -1.31 -17.55
N ILE A 367 7.65 -0.89 -16.28
CA ILE A 367 6.93 0.31 -15.84
C ILE A 367 7.93 1.17 -15.07
N ALA A 368 8.78 1.88 -15.80
CA ALA A 368 9.80 2.79 -15.28
C ALA A 368 10.38 3.60 -16.45
N GLU A 369 10.92 4.79 -16.19
CA GLU A 369 11.63 5.57 -17.22
C GLU A 369 12.98 4.94 -17.62
N ASN A 370 13.49 4.04 -16.78
CA ASN A 370 14.79 3.39 -16.87
C ASN A 370 14.61 1.86 -16.67
N LYS A 371 15.71 1.14 -16.47
CA LYS A 371 15.68 -0.31 -16.18
C LYS A 371 15.38 -0.67 -14.72
N SER A 372 14.86 0.25 -13.90
CA SER A 372 14.71 0.05 -12.46
C SER A 372 13.65 -1.00 -12.14
N MET A 373 14.11 -2.18 -11.71
CA MET A 373 13.26 -3.24 -11.16
C MET A 373 12.60 -2.83 -9.83
N TYR A 374 13.20 -1.87 -9.12
CA TYR A 374 12.68 -1.33 -7.86
C TYR A 374 11.41 -0.51 -8.12
N GLU A 375 11.47 0.47 -9.03
CA GLU A 375 10.30 1.28 -9.42
C GLU A 375 9.24 0.40 -10.11
N HIS A 376 9.68 -0.53 -10.96
CA HIS A 376 8.79 -1.45 -11.67
C HIS A 376 7.93 -2.30 -10.74
N ALA A 377 8.51 -2.88 -9.67
CA ALA A 377 7.75 -3.70 -8.73
C ALA A 377 6.72 -2.89 -7.95
N ILE A 378 7.11 -1.71 -7.46
CA ILE A 378 6.22 -0.80 -6.73
C ILE A 378 5.05 -0.37 -7.64
N ALA A 379 5.33 0.01 -8.89
CA ALA A 379 4.32 0.40 -9.85
C ALA A 379 3.38 -0.77 -10.23
N THR A 380 3.94 -1.97 -10.42
CA THR A 380 3.17 -3.18 -10.72
C THR A 380 2.21 -3.50 -9.58
N LEU A 381 2.69 -3.48 -8.34
CA LEU A 381 1.86 -3.68 -7.16
C LEU A 381 0.74 -2.62 -7.06
N ALA A 382 1.07 -1.35 -7.29
CA ALA A 382 0.08 -0.27 -7.26
C ALA A 382 -1.03 -0.43 -8.33
N LEU A 383 -0.69 -0.91 -9.53
CA LEU A 383 -1.68 -1.22 -10.56
C LEU A 383 -2.54 -2.44 -10.21
N ILE A 384 -1.98 -3.45 -9.55
CA ILE A 384 -2.74 -4.60 -9.02
C ILE A 384 -3.78 -4.10 -8.00
N GLU A 385 -3.38 -3.26 -7.05
CA GLU A 385 -4.31 -2.69 -6.07
C GLU A 385 -5.36 -1.80 -6.74
N ALA A 386 -4.97 -1.00 -7.74
CA ALA A 386 -5.91 -0.19 -8.51
C ALA A 386 -6.94 -1.03 -9.27
N LEU A 387 -6.51 -2.15 -9.87
CA LEU A 387 -7.41 -3.10 -10.54
C LEU A 387 -8.43 -3.65 -9.55
N VAL A 388 -7.99 -4.09 -8.37
CA VAL A 388 -8.86 -4.62 -7.31
C VAL A 388 -9.85 -3.57 -6.84
N LYS A 389 -9.35 -2.37 -6.54
CA LYS A 389 -10.11 -1.27 -5.96
C LYS A 389 -11.17 -0.72 -6.92
N ASN A 390 -10.78 -0.48 -8.17
CA ASN A 390 -11.65 0.17 -9.16
C ASN A 390 -12.43 -0.84 -10.02
N ASN A 391 -12.11 -2.13 -9.92
CA ASN A 391 -12.62 -3.17 -10.82
C ASN A 391 -12.37 -2.82 -12.31
N ASP A 392 -11.22 -2.20 -12.59
CA ASP A 392 -10.82 -1.79 -13.94
C ASP A 392 -10.03 -2.92 -14.63
N LEU A 393 -10.75 -3.80 -15.32
CA LEU A 393 -10.16 -4.92 -16.05
C LEU A 393 -9.26 -4.48 -17.22
N SER A 394 -9.26 -3.20 -17.62
CA SER A 394 -8.33 -2.70 -18.64
C SER A 394 -6.87 -2.70 -18.17
N LEU A 395 -6.64 -2.77 -16.85
CA LEU A 395 -5.31 -2.88 -16.27
C LEU A 395 -4.74 -4.31 -16.35
N ALA A 396 -5.58 -5.34 -16.50
CA ALA A 396 -5.14 -6.74 -16.45
C ALA A 396 -4.06 -7.09 -17.49
N PRO A 397 -4.17 -6.70 -18.78
CA PRO A 397 -3.11 -7.00 -19.76
C PRO A 397 -1.78 -6.30 -19.47
N ILE A 398 -1.82 -5.10 -18.89
CA ILE A 398 -0.64 -4.33 -18.50
C ILE A 398 0.07 -5.04 -17.33
N ILE A 399 -0.72 -5.45 -16.34
CA ILE A 399 -0.24 -6.18 -15.16
C ILE A 399 0.33 -7.53 -15.57
N GLU A 400 -0.32 -8.29 -16.45
CA GLU A 400 0.20 -9.57 -16.95
C GLU A 400 1.57 -9.41 -17.61
N ASP A 401 1.73 -8.41 -18.49
CA ASP A 401 2.99 -8.14 -19.18
C ASP A 401 4.10 -7.69 -18.20
N ALA A 402 3.75 -6.84 -17.24
CA ALA A 402 4.65 -6.41 -16.16
C ALA A 402 5.10 -7.59 -15.29
N LEU A 403 4.19 -8.48 -14.88
CA LEU A 403 4.52 -9.66 -14.11
C LEU A 403 5.48 -10.60 -14.86
N GLN A 404 5.35 -10.71 -16.18
CA GLN A 404 6.30 -11.50 -16.98
C GLN A 404 7.73 -10.93 -16.93
N LEU A 405 7.91 -9.62 -16.71
CA LEU A 405 9.24 -9.04 -16.52
C LEU A 405 9.82 -9.42 -15.16
N ILE A 406 9.04 -9.29 -14.09
CA ILE A 406 9.43 -9.74 -12.74
C ILE A 406 9.88 -11.21 -12.79
N ILE A 407 9.06 -12.08 -13.37
CA ILE A 407 9.34 -13.53 -13.42
C ILE A 407 10.63 -13.85 -14.18
N ARG A 408 10.82 -13.28 -15.37
CA ARG A 408 11.99 -13.64 -16.21
C ARG A 408 13.29 -12.95 -15.78
N ALA A 409 13.20 -11.89 -14.98
CA ALA A 409 14.35 -11.21 -14.38
C ALA A 409 14.87 -11.94 -13.14
N GLN A 410 14.10 -12.85 -12.53
CA GLN A 410 14.52 -13.58 -11.33
C GLN A 410 15.76 -14.43 -11.62
N ASN A 411 16.76 -14.37 -10.74
CA ASN A 411 18.00 -15.12 -10.88
C ASN A 411 17.81 -16.61 -10.63
N THR A 412 17.40 -17.34 -11.65
CA THR A 412 17.17 -18.79 -11.60
C THR A 412 17.77 -19.47 -12.82
N GLU A 413 17.69 -20.80 -12.87
CA GLU A 413 17.99 -21.59 -14.06
C GLU A 413 17.02 -21.31 -15.22
N HIS A 414 15.90 -20.64 -14.94
CA HIS A 414 14.92 -20.22 -15.96
C HIS A 414 15.28 -18.88 -16.61
N LYS A 415 16.25 -18.13 -16.07
CA LYS A 415 16.68 -16.85 -16.64
C LYS A 415 17.37 -17.07 -17.98
N SER A 416 16.92 -16.34 -19.01
CA SER A 416 17.43 -16.53 -20.38
C SER A 416 18.86 -16.00 -20.55
N GLU A 417 19.59 -16.51 -21.54
CA GLU A 417 20.92 -15.99 -21.94
C GLU A 417 20.88 -14.50 -22.31
N LEU A 418 19.75 -14.00 -22.81
CA LEU A 418 19.55 -12.58 -23.13
C LEU A 418 19.57 -11.66 -21.89
N LEU A 419 19.41 -12.23 -20.70
CA LEU A 419 19.47 -11.51 -19.41
C LEU A 419 20.66 -11.99 -18.56
N GLY A 420 21.66 -12.64 -19.17
CA GLY A 420 22.83 -13.13 -18.44
C GLY A 420 22.62 -14.43 -17.65
N GLY A 421 21.50 -15.14 -17.85
CA GLY A 421 21.27 -16.47 -17.30
C GLY A 421 21.75 -17.62 -18.21
N PRO A 422 21.44 -18.88 -17.88
CA PRO A 422 20.81 -19.34 -16.63
C PRO A 422 21.73 -19.20 -15.42
N ILE A 423 21.15 -18.94 -14.24
CA ILE A 423 21.90 -18.87 -12.97
C ILE A 423 21.99 -20.26 -12.34
N ASN A 424 23.17 -20.59 -11.78
CA ASN A 424 23.39 -21.86 -11.11
C ASN A 424 22.62 -21.90 -9.77
N PRO A 425 21.83 -22.96 -9.46
CA PRO A 425 21.20 -23.15 -8.15
C PRO A 425 22.14 -23.08 -6.94
N ASP A 426 23.44 -23.33 -7.11
CA ASP A 426 24.45 -23.21 -6.04
C ASP A 426 24.97 -21.76 -5.84
N SER A 427 24.48 -20.78 -6.61
CA SER A 427 24.89 -19.36 -6.49
C SER A 427 24.26 -18.71 -5.26
N GLU A 428 24.99 -17.83 -4.59
CA GLU A 428 24.48 -17.00 -3.48
C GLU A 428 23.37 -16.03 -3.90
N ASP A 429 23.33 -15.67 -5.19
CA ASP A 429 22.34 -14.77 -5.80
C ASP A 429 21.13 -15.51 -6.40
N TYR A 430 21.09 -16.85 -6.27
CA TYR A 430 20.01 -17.65 -6.82
C TYR A 430 18.69 -17.42 -6.06
N GLY A 431 17.60 -17.26 -6.80
CA GLY A 431 16.25 -17.00 -6.31
C GLY A 431 15.91 -15.51 -6.11
N GLY A 432 16.90 -14.61 -6.08
CA GLY A 432 16.71 -13.19 -5.83
C GLY A 432 16.55 -12.31 -7.09
N TRP A 433 16.47 -11.00 -6.84
CA TRP A 433 16.47 -9.94 -7.85
C TRP A 433 17.40 -8.80 -7.47
N ARG A 434 17.70 -7.95 -8.45
CA ARG A 434 18.50 -6.73 -8.33
C ARG A 434 17.91 -5.62 -9.19
N TYR A 435 18.57 -4.46 -9.19
CA TYR A 435 18.11 -3.21 -9.77
C TYR A 435 17.79 -3.22 -11.27
N GLU A 436 18.38 -4.11 -12.08
CA GLU A 436 18.12 -4.20 -13.52
C GLU A 436 17.66 -5.62 -13.93
N PRO A 437 16.84 -5.77 -15.00
CA PRO A 437 16.39 -7.08 -15.49
C PRO A 437 17.54 -8.06 -15.82
N ASP A 438 18.65 -7.52 -16.33
CA ASP A 438 19.85 -8.23 -16.76
C ASP A 438 20.93 -8.39 -15.66
N SER A 439 20.65 -7.95 -14.42
CA SER A 439 21.53 -8.20 -13.27
C SER A 439 21.68 -9.69 -12.98
N THR A 440 22.88 -10.12 -12.58
CA THR A 440 23.15 -11.55 -12.23
C THR A 440 23.45 -11.74 -10.74
N ASP A 441 23.54 -10.64 -9.99
CA ASP A 441 23.59 -10.53 -8.54
C ASP A 441 22.18 -10.30 -7.95
N SER A 442 22.03 -10.34 -6.62
CA SER A 442 20.75 -10.08 -5.92
C SER A 442 20.90 -9.22 -4.65
N ASP A 443 19.82 -8.57 -4.22
CA ASP A 443 19.68 -8.06 -2.84
C ASP A 443 18.32 -8.33 -2.24
N ILE A 444 18.27 -8.26 -0.91
CA ILE A 444 17.04 -8.43 -0.13
C ILE A 444 16.01 -7.33 -0.40
N SER A 445 16.44 -6.10 -0.73
CA SER A 445 15.56 -4.93 -0.82
C SER A 445 14.67 -4.96 -2.07
N VAL A 446 15.27 -5.17 -3.25
CA VAL A 446 14.57 -5.37 -4.52
C VAL A 446 13.75 -6.66 -4.44
N THR A 447 14.33 -7.74 -3.90
CA THR A 447 13.63 -9.03 -3.75
C THR A 447 12.36 -8.89 -2.91
N GLY A 448 12.40 -8.11 -1.82
CA GLY A 448 11.23 -7.78 -1.01
C GLY A 448 10.09 -7.17 -1.82
N TRP A 449 10.38 -6.18 -2.67
CA TRP A 449 9.38 -5.56 -3.54
C TRP A 449 8.84 -6.51 -4.61
N GLN A 450 9.68 -7.35 -5.20
CA GLN A 450 9.21 -8.37 -6.16
C GLN A 450 8.26 -9.37 -5.49
N ILE A 451 8.58 -9.83 -4.27
CA ILE A 451 7.71 -10.72 -3.49
C ILE A 451 6.36 -10.05 -3.21
N LEU A 452 6.34 -8.78 -2.81
CA LEU A 452 5.09 -8.04 -2.59
C LEU A 452 4.23 -7.98 -3.87
N ALA A 453 4.83 -7.68 -5.02
CA ALA A 453 4.13 -7.63 -6.30
C ALA A 453 3.59 -9.01 -6.74
N LEU A 454 4.42 -10.06 -6.67
CA LEU A 454 4.04 -11.44 -7.02
C LEU A 454 2.94 -11.99 -6.09
N LYS A 455 3.05 -11.72 -4.79
CA LYS A 455 2.02 -12.12 -3.82
C LYS A 455 0.73 -11.32 -4.01
N GLY A 456 0.84 -10.03 -4.35
CA GLY A 456 -0.31 -9.21 -4.71
C GLY A 456 -1.03 -9.76 -5.95
N ALA A 457 -0.26 -10.16 -6.96
CA ALA A 457 -0.76 -10.77 -8.19
C ALA A 457 -1.52 -12.08 -7.92
N LEU A 458 -0.94 -13.00 -7.13
CA LEU A 458 -1.62 -14.23 -6.70
C LEU A 458 -2.93 -13.93 -5.97
N SER A 459 -2.90 -12.97 -5.06
CA SER A 459 -4.07 -12.58 -4.26
C SER A 459 -5.17 -11.95 -5.12
N ALA A 460 -4.77 -11.27 -6.21
CA ALA A 460 -5.65 -10.71 -7.24
C ALA A 460 -6.11 -11.73 -8.30
N GLY A 461 -5.66 -12.99 -8.23
CA GLY A 461 -6.08 -14.07 -9.14
C GLY A 461 -5.26 -14.21 -10.41
N PHE A 462 -4.11 -13.52 -10.53
CA PHE A 462 -3.14 -13.80 -11.58
C PHE A 462 -2.38 -15.09 -11.29
N SER A 463 -1.83 -15.70 -12.33
CA SER A 463 -0.97 -16.89 -12.21
C SER A 463 0.49 -16.49 -12.24
N ILE A 464 1.28 -17.02 -11.31
CA ILE A 464 2.74 -16.96 -11.33
C ILE A 464 3.30 -18.40 -11.33
N PRO A 465 4.54 -18.63 -11.76
CA PRO A 465 5.15 -19.95 -11.69
C PRO A 465 5.29 -20.43 -10.24
N GLU A 466 5.02 -21.72 -10.01
CA GLU A 466 5.05 -22.32 -8.66
C GLU A 466 6.44 -22.28 -8.00
N TRP A 467 7.51 -22.17 -8.79
CA TRP A 467 8.88 -22.07 -8.30
C TRP A 467 9.25 -20.67 -7.77
N SER A 468 8.63 -19.60 -8.27
CA SER A 468 9.16 -18.24 -8.09
C SER A 468 9.24 -17.78 -6.63
N LEU A 469 8.16 -17.92 -5.85
CA LEU A 469 8.16 -17.53 -4.43
C LEU A 469 8.99 -18.48 -3.53
N PRO A 470 8.97 -19.82 -3.73
CA PRO A 470 9.90 -20.72 -3.07
C PRO A 470 11.38 -20.35 -3.26
N GLU A 471 11.83 -20.10 -4.49
CA GLU A 471 13.24 -19.73 -4.72
C GLU A 471 13.58 -18.37 -4.09
N ALA A 472 12.65 -17.42 -4.12
CA ALA A 472 12.81 -16.15 -3.41
C ALA A 472 12.98 -16.35 -1.90
N ALA A 473 12.25 -17.29 -1.30
CA ALA A 473 12.41 -17.62 0.12
C ALA A 473 13.77 -18.26 0.43
N ASP A 474 14.30 -19.09 -0.47
CA ASP A 474 15.64 -19.67 -0.32
C ASP A 474 16.73 -18.60 -0.39
N TYR A 475 16.59 -17.61 -1.26
CA TYR A 475 17.45 -16.42 -1.26
C TYR A 475 17.37 -15.63 0.06
N LEU A 476 16.17 -15.42 0.61
CA LEU A 476 16.04 -14.74 1.91
C LEU A 476 16.74 -15.53 3.03
N ARG A 477 16.64 -16.86 3.02
CA ARG A 477 17.36 -17.72 3.99
C ARG A 477 18.87 -17.60 3.85
N SER A 478 19.40 -17.49 2.62
CA SER A 478 20.85 -17.29 2.40
C SER A 478 21.35 -15.94 2.94
N CYS A 479 20.46 -14.95 3.04
CA CYS A 479 20.75 -13.66 3.63
C CYS A 479 20.71 -13.66 5.17
N TYR A 480 20.14 -14.67 5.83
CA TYR A 480 19.99 -14.65 7.28
C TYR A 480 21.33 -14.80 8.01
N ASP A 481 21.47 -14.05 9.10
CA ASP A 481 22.62 -14.08 9.98
C ASP A 481 22.19 -14.51 11.39
N GLU A 482 22.67 -15.68 11.83
CA GLU A 482 22.29 -16.30 13.10
C GLU A 482 22.81 -15.53 14.32
N ASP A 483 23.93 -14.81 14.21
CA ASP A 483 24.53 -14.10 15.35
C ASP A 483 23.76 -12.80 15.63
N TYR A 484 23.32 -12.11 14.59
CA TYR A 484 22.54 -10.88 14.71
C TYR A 484 21.02 -11.11 14.79
N HIS A 485 20.55 -12.32 14.45
CA HIS A 485 19.13 -12.61 14.26
C HIS A 485 18.43 -11.66 13.25
N SER A 486 19.20 -11.18 12.28
CA SER A 486 18.80 -10.25 11.23
C SER A 486 19.18 -10.82 9.87
N PHE A 487 18.91 -10.10 8.80
CA PHE A 487 19.28 -10.47 7.43
C PHE A 487 20.32 -9.49 6.89
N GLY A 488 21.32 -10.00 6.19
CA GLY A 488 22.31 -9.29 5.39
C GLY A 488 21.73 -8.65 4.13
N TYR A 489 22.53 -7.82 3.44
CA TYR A 489 22.06 -7.08 2.26
C TYR A 489 22.02 -7.94 0.98
N THR A 490 23.12 -8.63 0.67
CA THR A 490 23.22 -9.55 -0.49
C THR A 490 23.49 -11.00 -0.10
N SER A 491 24.01 -11.24 1.10
CA SER A 491 24.41 -12.53 1.67
C SER A 491 24.38 -12.41 3.20
N SER A 492 24.50 -13.52 3.93
CA SER A 492 24.68 -13.50 5.39
C SER A 492 25.87 -12.61 5.77
N GLY A 493 25.69 -11.75 6.77
CA GLY A 493 26.73 -10.82 7.20
C GLY A 493 26.17 -9.42 7.42
N GLY A 494 25.90 -9.11 8.68
CA GLY A 494 25.51 -7.78 9.14
C GLY A 494 24.03 -7.65 9.45
N GLU A 495 23.70 -6.59 10.18
CA GLU A 495 22.41 -6.44 10.83
C GLU A 495 21.68 -5.17 10.37
N GLY A 496 20.35 -5.14 10.47
CA GLY A 496 19.58 -3.95 10.10
C GLY A 496 18.08 -4.17 10.22
N CYS A 497 17.41 -3.21 10.85
CA CYS A 497 15.98 -3.29 11.16
C CYS A 497 15.09 -3.43 9.90
N ALA A 498 15.38 -2.67 8.84
CA ALA A 498 14.70 -2.82 7.56
C ALA A 498 14.89 -4.22 6.96
N ARG A 499 16.11 -4.75 6.97
CA ARG A 499 16.43 -6.07 6.39
C ARG A 499 15.80 -7.21 7.18
N ALA A 500 15.83 -7.15 8.52
CA ALA A 500 15.10 -8.05 9.39
C ALA A 500 13.60 -8.09 9.06
N SER A 501 13.03 -6.91 8.82
CA SER A 501 11.61 -6.76 8.49
C SER A 501 11.27 -7.33 7.11
N ILE A 502 12.13 -7.08 6.10
CA ILE A 502 11.94 -7.61 4.74
C ILE A 502 12.08 -9.14 4.74
N GLY A 503 13.09 -9.69 5.41
CA GLY A 503 13.30 -11.13 5.48
C GLY A 503 12.13 -11.85 6.15
N ALA A 504 11.69 -11.36 7.31
CA ALA A 504 10.52 -11.92 8.00
C ALA A 504 9.24 -11.83 7.15
N LEU A 505 8.94 -10.65 6.59
CA LEU A 505 7.76 -10.44 5.75
C LEU A 505 7.81 -11.32 4.48
N GLY A 506 8.97 -11.38 3.83
CA GLY A 506 9.17 -12.14 2.61
C GLY A 506 8.95 -13.63 2.82
N LEU A 507 9.51 -14.21 3.90
CA LEU A 507 9.26 -15.61 4.25
C LEU A 507 7.77 -15.89 4.53
N GLN A 508 7.11 -15.00 5.28
CA GLN A 508 5.66 -15.09 5.54
C GLN A 508 4.85 -15.08 4.23
N LEU A 509 5.13 -14.15 3.33
CA LEU A 509 4.39 -13.97 2.08
C LEU A 509 4.70 -15.03 1.02
N SER A 510 5.91 -15.60 1.02
CA SER A 510 6.34 -16.70 0.16
C SER A 510 5.78 -18.07 0.58
N GLY A 511 4.92 -18.12 1.61
CA GLY A 511 4.20 -19.34 2.01
C GLY A 511 4.85 -20.12 3.15
N TYR A 512 5.80 -19.51 3.88
CA TYR A 512 6.50 -20.13 5.00
C TYR A 512 6.28 -19.35 6.32
N PRO A 513 5.03 -19.15 6.79
CA PRO A 513 4.75 -18.34 7.98
C PRO A 513 5.33 -18.92 9.29
N ASP A 514 5.64 -20.21 9.31
CA ASP A 514 6.23 -20.93 10.45
C ASP A 514 7.75 -21.14 10.30
N ASP A 515 8.39 -20.46 9.33
CA ASP A 515 9.84 -20.54 9.14
C ASP A 515 10.58 -20.15 10.45
N PRO A 516 11.57 -20.95 10.90
CA PRO A 516 12.23 -20.74 12.19
C PRO A 516 12.95 -19.40 12.30
N LEU A 517 13.32 -18.77 11.17
CA LEU A 517 14.04 -17.50 11.13
C LEU A 517 13.15 -16.30 11.44
N ILE A 518 11.82 -16.44 11.28
CA ILE A 518 10.86 -15.35 11.46
C ILE A 518 10.81 -14.89 12.92
N LYS A 519 10.71 -15.81 13.88
CA LYS A 519 10.53 -15.44 15.30
C LYS A 519 11.74 -14.67 15.87
N PRO A 520 12.99 -15.10 15.65
CA PRO A 520 14.16 -14.31 16.03
C PRO A 520 14.19 -12.93 15.35
N ALA A 521 13.88 -12.85 14.05
CA ALA A 521 13.84 -11.56 13.34
C ALA A 521 12.76 -10.62 13.89
N LEU A 522 11.57 -11.14 14.20
CA LEU A 522 10.52 -10.35 14.86
C LEU A 522 10.94 -9.92 16.27
N ARG A 523 11.68 -10.76 17.01
CA ARG A 523 12.21 -10.37 18.32
C ARG A 523 13.22 -9.23 18.17
N TYR A 524 14.13 -9.34 17.20
CA TYR A 524 15.10 -8.30 16.87
C TYR A 524 14.44 -6.94 16.56
N ILE A 525 13.37 -6.96 15.76
CA ILE A 525 12.57 -5.77 15.41
C ILE A 525 11.84 -5.19 16.65
N GLN A 526 11.35 -6.03 17.58
CA GLN A 526 10.76 -5.56 18.85
C GLN A 526 11.80 -4.94 19.79
N ASP A 527 13.02 -5.47 19.75
CA ASP A 527 14.17 -5.02 20.53
C ASP A 527 14.75 -3.68 20.02
N ASN A 528 14.48 -3.33 18.76
CA ASN A 528 14.84 -2.07 18.09
C ASN A 528 13.58 -1.38 17.54
N ALA A 529 12.65 -1.05 18.43
CA ALA A 529 11.36 -0.48 18.09
C ALA A 529 11.49 0.88 17.37
N PRO A 530 10.50 1.31 16.57
CA PRO A 530 10.51 2.62 15.93
C PRO A 530 10.70 3.75 16.95
N THR A 531 11.73 4.56 16.77
CA THR A 531 11.97 5.81 17.48
C THR A 531 11.97 6.93 16.46
N TRP A 532 11.66 8.16 16.85
CA TRP A 532 11.78 9.26 15.91
C TRP A 532 13.26 9.50 15.59
N GLU A 533 13.56 10.18 14.47
CA GLU A 533 14.90 10.63 14.06
C GLU A 533 15.89 9.56 13.57
N PHE A 534 15.71 8.26 13.85
CA PHE A 534 16.68 7.26 13.40
C PHE A 534 16.16 5.83 13.19
N GLU A 535 16.93 5.07 12.41
CA GLU A 535 16.95 3.61 12.37
C GLU A 535 18.30 3.14 12.90
N ASP A 536 18.29 2.48 14.06
CA ASP A 536 19.49 1.89 14.64
C ASP A 536 19.19 0.54 15.32
N PRO A 537 19.90 -0.54 14.95
CA PRO A 537 20.92 -0.63 13.90
C PRO A 537 20.32 -0.68 12.50
N GLY A 538 21.04 -0.14 11.51
CA GLY A 538 20.57 -0.07 10.13
C GLY A 538 21.43 0.84 9.27
N GLU A 539 20.89 1.21 8.10
CA GLU A 539 21.56 2.13 7.18
C GLU A 539 20.98 3.55 7.22
N GLY A 540 20.00 3.77 8.10
CA GLY A 540 19.35 5.05 8.31
C GLY A 540 18.21 5.32 7.35
N TRP A 541 17.31 4.33 7.19
CA TRP A 541 16.06 4.44 6.43
C TRP A 541 14.82 4.19 7.32
N PRO A 542 14.48 5.11 8.25
CA PRO A 542 13.47 4.86 9.28
C PRO A 542 12.08 4.54 8.73
N PHE A 543 11.53 5.34 7.82
CA PHE A 543 10.20 5.09 7.24
C PHE A 543 10.18 3.79 6.42
N TYR A 544 11.28 3.49 5.70
CA TYR A 544 11.41 2.23 5.00
C TYR A 544 11.36 1.03 5.95
N TYR A 545 12.11 1.10 7.05
CA TYR A 545 12.06 0.12 8.12
C TYR A 545 10.64 0.00 8.68
N TRP A 546 10.03 1.11 9.12
CA TRP A 546 8.72 1.09 9.77
C TRP A 546 7.63 0.57 8.83
N TYR A 547 7.74 0.83 7.53
CA TYR A 547 6.84 0.30 6.49
C TYR A 547 6.86 -1.23 6.45
N TYR A 548 8.05 -1.83 6.35
CA TYR A 548 8.20 -3.30 6.31
C TYR A 548 7.93 -3.93 7.69
N GLY A 549 8.42 -3.32 8.77
CA GLY A 549 8.26 -3.79 10.14
C GLY A 549 6.78 -3.86 10.55
N SER A 550 6.00 -2.84 10.17
CA SER A 550 4.55 -2.85 10.42
C SER A 550 3.83 -4.00 9.72
N ARG A 551 4.29 -4.37 8.51
CA ARG A 551 3.69 -5.45 7.73
C ARG A 551 4.06 -6.82 8.28
N ALA A 552 5.33 -7.02 8.64
CA ALA A 552 5.80 -8.25 9.28
C ALA A 552 5.08 -8.50 10.62
N MET A 553 4.97 -7.45 11.46
CA MET A 553 4.27 -7.53 12.75
C MET A 553 2.78 -7.78 12.60
N LEU A 554 2.15 -7.18 11.60
CA LEU A 554 0.73 -7.40 11.29
C LEU A 554 0.45 -8.86 10.90
N LEU A 555 1.25 -9.44 10.01
CA LEU A 555 1.09 -10.85 9.61
C LEU A 555 1.42 -11.83 10.74
N ALA A 556 2.40 -11.51 11.58
CA ALA A 556 2.67 -12.28 12.79
C ALA A 556 1.47 -12.26 13.77
N GLY A 557 0.71 -11.17 13.76
CA GLY A 557 -0.56 -11.03 14.46
C GLY A 557 -0.44 -11.05 15.99
N GLY A 558 -1.58 -11.18 16.67
CA GLY A 558 -1.64 -11.28 18.12
C GLY A 558 -0.95 -10.10 18.84
N GLU A 559 -0.06 -10.42 19.78
CA GLU A 559 0.65 -9.40 20.55
C GLU A 559 1.73 -8.67 19.75
N TYR A 560 2.30 -9.28 18.71
CA TYR A 560 3.26 -8.62 17.81
C TYR A 560 2.62 -7.37 17.21
N TRP A 561 1.48 -7.54 16.54
CA TRP A 561 0.76 -6.42 15.94
C TRP A 561 0.19 -5.46 16.98
N ARG A 562 -0.45 -5.97 18.05
CA ARG A 562 -1.10 -5.10 19.05
C ARG A 562 -0.11 -4.12 19.68
N ILE A 563 1.07 -4.61 20.07
CA ILE A 563 2.09 -3.79 20.74
C ILE A 563 2.72 -2.83 19.74
N TRP A 564 3.12 -3.33 18.57
CA TRP A 564 3.69 -2.51 17.49
C TRP A 564 2.76 -1.36 17.09
N LYS A 565 1.51 -1.69 16.74
CA LYS A 565 0.48 -0.73 16.35
C LYS A 565 0.27 0.36 17.40
N ASN A 566 0.19 -0.02 18.68
CA ASN A 566 -0.06 0.94 19.76
C ASN A 566 1.02 2.02 19.86
N TRP A 567 2.26 1.68 19.51
CA TRP A 567 3.40 2.60 19.50
C TRP A 567 3.53 3.33 18.18
N THR A 568 3.72 2.62 17.07
CA THR A 568 4.07 3.20 15.76
C THR A 568 3.00 4.15 15.22
N CYS A 569 1.71 3.87 15.44
CA CYS A 569 0.65 4.78 15.01
C CYS A 569 0.67 6.08 15.83
N ARG A 570 0.97 6.00 17.13
CA ARG A 570 1.10 7.18 18.01
C ARG A 570 2.33 8.00 17.61
N LEU A 571 3.47 7.33 17.40
CA LEU A 571 4.72 7.93 16.93
C LEU A 571 4.52 8.79 15.68
N LEU A 572 3.88 8.23 14.63
CA LEU A 572 3.62 8.97 13.39
C LEU A 572 2.70 10.18 13.59
N ILE A 573 1.66 10.04 14.42
CA ILE A 573 0.71 11.13 14.67
C ILE A 573 1.38 12.30 15.40
N ASP A 574 2.20 11.99 16.40
CA ASP A 574 2.83 12.99 17.25
C ASP A 574 3.91 13.80 16.50
N HIS A 575 4.46 13.25 15.40
CA HIS A 575 5.51 13.87 14.60
C HIS A 575 5.05 14.32 13.20
N GLN A 576 3.75 14.33 12.92
CA GLN A 576 3.23 14.83 11.64
C GLN A 576 3.28 16.35 11.60
N ASN A 577 3.81 16.91 10.50
CA ASN A 577 3.82 18.35 10.27
C ASN A 577 2.38 18.91 10.14
N ASP A 578 2.22 20.19 10.46
CA ASP A 578 0.93 20.91 10.33
C ASP A 578 0.30 20.80 8.94
N ASP A 579 1.13 20.66 7.90
CA ASP A 579 0.70 20.58 6.51
C ASP A 579 0.36 19.16 6.03
N GLY A 580 0.51 18.16 6.91
CA GLY A 580 0.22 16.75 6.71
C GLY A 580 1.42 15.87 6.33
N SER A 581 2.57 16.46 6.05
CA SER A 581 3.78 15.73 5.66
C SER A 581 4.58 15.18 6.85
N TRP A 582 5.60 14.39 6.55
CA TRP A 582 6.71 14.09 7.46
C TRP A 582 8.04 14.38 6.77
N THR A 583 8.98 15.02 7.48
CA THR A 583 10.27 15.43 6.92
C THR A 583 11.24 14.27 6.66
N GLY A 584 11.01 13.12 7.29
CA GLY A 584 11.99 12.03 7.30
C GLY A 584 13.14 12.32 8.25
N ALA A 585 14.07 11.36 8.37
CA ALA A 585 15.29 11.53 9.14
C ALA A 585 16.44 10.73 8.51
N GLN A 586 17.68 11.03 8.90
CA GLN A 586 18.89 10.41 8.37
C GLN A 586 18.93 10.44 6.83
N ARG A 587 18.90 9.28 6.14
CA ARG A 587 18.98 9.25 4.68
C ARG A 587 17.69 9.65 3.97
N GLU A 588 16.59 9.74 4.73
CA GLU A 588 15.26 10.09 4.24
C GLU A 588 14.94 11.58 4.40
N GLU A 589 15.89 12.39 4.89
CA GLU A 589 15.77 13.86 4.82
C GLU A 589 15.64 14.34 3.37
N GLU A 590 14.82 15.38 3.17
CA GLU A 590 14.50 15.97 1.86
C GLU A 590 13.75 14.99 0.91
N MET A 591 13.03 14.02 1.48
CA MET A 591 12.23 13.02 0.75
C MET A 591 10.77 13.02 1.20
N GLU A 592 10.18 14.19 1.44
CA GLU A 592 8.87 14.38 2.09
C GLU A 592 7.71 13.66 1.40
N ILE A 593 7.70 13.56 0.07
CA ILE A 593 6.64 12.82 -0.65
C ILE A 593 6.76 11.33 -0.32
N TYR A 594 7.97 10.78 -0.39
CA TYR A 594 8.25 9.39 -0.09
C TYR A 594 7.91 9.02 1.36
N THR A 595 8.40 9.78 2.34
CA THR A 595 8.12 9.56 3.77
C THR A 595 6.63 9.72 4.07
N THR A 596 5.95 10.68 3.44
CA THR A 596 4.51 10.87 3.62
C THR A 596 3.69 9.73 3.01
N ALA A 597 4.10 9.21 1.85
CA ALA A 597 3.47 8.04 1.26
C ALA A 597 3.65 6.79 2.14
N LEU A 598 4.87 6.54 2.64
CA LEU A 598 5.12 5.41 3.55
C LEU A 598 4.40 5.57 4.89
N GLY A 599 4.38 6.78 5.47
CA GLY A 599 3.63 7.08 6.70
C GLY A 599 2.14 6.82 6.53
N ALA A 600 1.54 7.24 5.40
CA ALA A 600 0.16 6.93 5.07
C ALA A 600 -0.08 5.42 4.93
N LEU A 601 0.83 4.69 4.26
CA LEU A 601 0.81 3.23 4.11
C LEU A 601 1.02 2.44 5.42
N ILE A 602 1.47 3.10 6.49
CA ILE A 602 1.50 2.53 7.85
C ILE A 602 0.18 2.85 8.56
N LEU A 603 -0.31 4.09 8.47
CA LEU A 603 -1.56 4.52 9.11
C LEU A 603 -2.81 3.82 8.56
N GLU A 604 -2.81 3.38 7.29
CA GLU A 604 -3.89 2.55 6.75
C GLU A 604 -4.04 1.22 7.52
N LEU A 605 -2.91 0.62 7.95
CA LEU A 605 -2.93 -0.60 8.76
C LEU A 605 -3.49 -0.30 10.15
N CYS A 606 -3.14 0.87 10.70
CA CYS A 606 -3.66 1.34 11.99
C CYS A 606 -5.18 1.47 12.00
N CYS A 607 -5.76 1.95 10.89
CA CYS A 607 -7.21 2.08 10.70
C CYS A 607 -7.91 0.78 10.28
N GLY A 608 -7.15 -0.28 9.99
CA GLY A 608 -7.65 -1.63 9.73
C GLY A 608 -7.80 -1.99 8.25
N HIS A 609 -7.26 -1.18 7.34
CA HIS A 609 -7.11 -1.56 5.94
C HIS A 609 -6.05 -2.67 5.79
N LEU A 610 -6.25 -3.58 4.84
CA LEU A 610 -5.29 -4.64 4.50
C LEU A 610 -4.96 -4.55 3.01
N PRO A 611 -3.68 -4.34 2.64
CA PRO A 611 -3.21 -4.38 1.26
C PRO A 611 -3.50 -5.69 0.55
N VAL A 612 -3.53 -5.69 -0.79
CA VAL A 612 -3.98 -6.83 -1.60
C VAL A 612 -3.22 -8.13 -1.30
N TYR A 613 -1.89 -8.04 -1.11
CA TYR A 613 -1.00 -9.18 -0.87
C TYR A 613 -1.14 -9.82 0.51
N MET A 614 -1.88 -9.21 1.43
CA MET A 614 -2.16 -9.74 2.76
C MET A 614 -3.45 -10.56 2.84
N HIS A 615 -4.24 -10.63 1.77
CA HIS A 615 -5.42 -11.49 1.70
C HIS A 615 -5.05 -12.87 1.14
N GLU A 616 -5.65 -13.95 1.67
CA GLU A 616 -5.44 -15.30 1.09
C GLU A 616 -5.91 -15.36 -0.37
N LYS A 617 -7.07 -14.76 -0.65
CA LYS A 617 -7.60 -14.46 -1.98
C LYS A 617 -8.46 -13.21 -1.88
N VAL A 618 -8.10 -12.16 -2.61
CA VAL A 618 -9.04 -11.06 -2.80
C VAL A 618 -10.09 -11.53 -3.78
N ARG A 619 -11.36 -11.49 -3.38
CA ARG A 619 -12.47 -11.76 -4.30
C ARG A 619 -12.60 -10.60 -5.29
N ILE A 620 -11.66 -10.49 -6.23
CA ILE A 620 -11.96 -9.88 -7.52
C ILE A 620 -13.00 -10.81 -8.14
N PRO A 621 -14.15 -10.32 -8.64
CA PRO A 621 -15.08 -11.16 -9.38
C PRO A 621 -14.32 -11.71 -10.59
N ILE A 622 -13.82 -12.94 -10.40
CA ILE A 622 -13.16 -13.88 -11.29
C ILE A 622 -12.98 -13.27 -12.68
N MET A 623 -11.75 -12.93 -13.08
CA MET A 623 -11.45 -12.59 -14.47
C MET A 623 -12.10 -13.66 -15.34
N PRO A 624 -13.15 -13.32 -16.10
CA PRO A 624 -13.92 -14.34 -16.78
C PRO A 624 -13.05 -14.97 -17.85
N GLY A 625 -13.16 -16.28 -18.02
CA GLY A 625 -12.63 -16.91 -19.22
C GLY A 625 -13.51 -16.57 -20.42
N LEU A 626 -12.95 -16.67 -21.61
CA LEU A 626 -13.67 -16.45 -22.85
C LEU A 626 -13.97 -17.81 -23.50
N VAL A 627 -15.18 -18.00 -24.01
CA VAL A 627 -15.54 -19.16 -24.82
C VAL A 627 -15.88 -18.67 -26.22
N LYS A 628 -15.19 -19.22 -27.24
CA LYS A 628 -15.44 -18.88 -28.65
C LYS A 628 -15.74 -20.15 -29.44
N VAL A 629 -16.81 -20.13 -30.23
CA VAL A 629 -17.18 -21.23 -31.12
C VAL A 629 -17.12 -20.75 -32.55
N ASN A 630 -16.30 -21.38 -33.40
CA ASN A 630 -16.10 -21.04 -34.80
C ASN A 630 -16.61 -22.16 -35.73
N PHE A 631 -16.85 -21.83 -37.00
CA PHE A 631 -17.02 -22.85 -38.05
C PHE A 631 -15.67 -23.38 -38.52
N GLU A 632 -15.64 -24.64 -38.94
CA GLU A 632 -14.53 -25.15 -39.76
C GLU A 632 -14.41 -24.37 -41.08
N GLU A 633 -13.17 -24.16 -41.52
CA GLU A 633 -12.85 -23.39 -42.73
C GLU A 633 -13.60 -23.96 -43.95
N GLY A 634 -14.42 -23.14 -44.61
CA GLY A 634 -15.24 -23.54 -45.76
C GLY A 634 -16.67 -23.99 -45.44
N LEU A 635 -17.00 -24.30 -44.17
CA LEU A 635 -18.33 -24.77 -43.76
C LEU A 635 -19.38 -23.64 -43.71
N ALA A 636 -18.95 -22.39 -43.45
CA ALA A 636 -19.82 -21.21 -43.46
C ALA A 636 -20.52 -20.97 -44.81
N ARG A 637 -19.94 -21.46 -45.93
CA ARG A 637 -20.54 -21.37 -47.27
C ARG A 637 -21.65 -22.40 -47.54
N GLU A 638 -21.73 -23.50 -46.77
CA GLU A 638 -22.77 -24.53 -46.95
C GLU A 638 -24.12 -24.15 -46.34
N THR A 639 -24.17 -23.18 -45.41
CA THR A 639 -25.40 -22.71 -44.77
C THR A 639 -25.96 -21.46 -45.46
N THR A 640 -25.99 -21.44 -46.79
CA THR A 640 -26.58 -20.32 -47.56
C THR A 640 -28.07 -20.21 -47.25
N LYS A 641 -28.47 -19.08 -46.65
CA LYS A 641 -29.86 -18.86 -46.22
C LYS A 641 -30.66 -18.26 -47.37
N ASN A 642 -31.72 -18.95 -47.78
CA ASN A 642 -32.59 -18.56 -48.88
C ASN A 642 -33.76 -17.71 -48.35
N VAL A 643 -33.95 -16.53 -48.92
CA VAL A 643 -34.99 -15.57 -48.53
C VAL A 643 -35.81 -15.16 -49.75
N GLU A 644 -37.14 -15.15 -49.63
CA GLU A 644 -38.04 -14.58 -50.63
C GLU A 644 -38.79 -13.39 -50.03
N LEU A 645 -38.64 -12.21 -50.64
CA LEU A 645 -39.41 -11.01 -50.29
C LEU A 645 -40.69 -10.99 -51.12
N ILE A 646 -41.86 -10.95 -50.49
CA ILE A 646 -43.16 -10.81 -51.15
C ILE A 646 -43.72 -9.41 -50.88
N VAL A 647 -44.00 -8.64 -51.94
CA VAL A 647 -44.44 -7.25 -51.84
C VAL A 647 -45.86 -7.07 -52.37
N ASP A 648 -46.70 -6.44 -51.55
CA ASP A 648 -48.03 -5.99 -51.93
C ASP A 648 -47.96 -4.73 -52.82
N ALA A 649 -48.52 -4.85 -54.03
CA ALA A 649 -48.75 -3.76 -54.95
C ALA A 649 -50.23 -3.71 -55.38
N SER A 650 -51.15 -4.13 -54.52
CA SER A 650 -52.58 -4.01 -54.75
C SER A 650 -53.05 -2.55 -54.64
N ASN A 651 -54.23 -2.23 -55.18
CA ASN A 651 -54.72 -0.86 -55.25
C ASN A 651 -54.90 -0.18 -53.87
N SER A 652 -55.04 -0.94 -52.78
CA SER A 652 -55.09 -0.40 -51.41
C SER A 652 -53.80 0.34 -51.02
N MET A 653 -52.66 -0.05 -51.60
CA MET A 653 -51.35 0.55 -51.38
C MET A 653 -51.22 2.01 -51.87
N TRP A 654 -52.22 2.53 -52.60
CA TRP A 654 -52.37 3.97 -52.89
C TRP A 654 -52.95 4.79 -51.72
N GLY A 655 -53.44 4.13 -50.66
CA GLY A 655 -53.87 4.79 -49.44
C GLY A 655 -52.76 5.65 -48.83
N GLN A 656 -53.14 6.63 -48.00
CA GLN A 656 -52.19 7.58 -47.41
C GLN A 656 -52.11 7.47 -45.89
N ILE A 657 -50.89 7.60 -45.36
CA ILE A 657 -50.61 7.75 -43.93
C ILE A 657 -49.84 9.06 -43.76
N LYS A 658 -50.37 9.96 -42.92
CA LYS A 658 -49.74 11.27 -42.64
C LYS A 658 -49.31 12.05 -43.90
N GLY A 659 -50.03 11.88 -45.02
CA GLY A 659 -49.78 12.57 -46.29
C GLY A 659 -48.88 11.82 -47.29
N GLU A 660 -48.28 10.68 -46.92
CA GLU A 660 -47.46 9.84 -47.80
C GLU A 660 -48.23 8.58 -48.23
N SER A 661 -47.99 8.09 -49.45
CA SER A 661 -48.64 6.87 -49.94
C SER A 661 -48.06 5.61 -49.27
N LYS A 662 -48.90 4.62 -48.94
CA LYS A 662 -48.46 3.37 -48.31
C LYS A 662 -47.36 2.66 -49.12
N ILE A 663 -47.47 2.66 -50.45
CA ILE A 663 -46.43 2.09 -51.32
C ILE A 663 -45.09 2.85 -51.22
N SER A 664 -45.09 4.18 -51.05
CA SER A 664 -43.86 4.95 -50.86
C SER A 664 -43.13 4.52 -49.60
N ILE A 665 -43.88 4.33 -48.50
CA ILE A 665 -43.29 3.94 -47.22
C ILE A 665 -42.85 2.46 -47.26
N ALA A 666 -43.65 1.58 -47.88
CA ALA A 666 -43.26 0.18 -48.09
C ALA A 666 -41.95 0.05 -48.88
N LYS A 667 -41.72 0.90 -49.89
CA LYS A 667 -40.44 0.96 -50.62
C LYS A 667 -39.25 1.37 -49.73
N VAL A 668 -39.45 2.33 -48.82
CA VAL A 668 -38.43 2.74 -47.85
C VAL A 668 -38.08 1.59 -46.91
N VAL A 669 -39.09 0.90 -46.36
CA VAL A 669 -38.90 -0.26 -45.47
C VAL A 669 -38.17 -1.39 -46.20
N LEU A 670 -38.58 -1.71 -47.43
CA LEU A 670 -37.93 -2.73 -48.25
C LEU A 670 -36.47 -2.39 -48.56
N LYS A 671 -36.17 -1.13 -48.86
CA LYS A 671 -34.81 -0.67 -49.09
C LYS A 671 -33.95 -0.87 -47.84
N GLN A 672 -34.45 -0.49 -46.67
CA GLN A 672 -33.74 -0.72 -45.38
C GLN A 672 -33.50 -2.20 -45.11
N ILE A 673 -34.49 -3.06 -45.38
CA ILE A 673 -34.34 -4.52 -45.26
C ILE A 673 -33.20 -5.00 -46.17
N ILE A 674 -33.24 -4.67 -47.46
CA ILE A 674 -32.23 -5.11 -48.45
C ILE A 674 -30.83 -4.61 -48.12
N GLU A 675 -30.70 -3.38 -47.64
CA GLU A 675 -29.41 -2.81 -47.22
C GLU A 675 -28.82 -3.56 -46.01
N GLY A 676 -29.65 -4.11 -45.12
CA GLY A 676 -29.22 -4.87 -43.95
C GLY A 676 -29.04 -6.38 -44.13
N LEU A 677 -29.32 -6.95 -45.32
CA LEU A 677 -29.08 -8.38 -45.60
C LEU A 677 -27.59 -8.67 -45.82
N SER A 678 -27.11 -9.82 -45.33
CA SER A 678 -25.72 -10.28 -45.53
C SER A 678 -25.46 -10.67 -46.98
N GLU A 679 -24.22 -10.50 -47.45
CA GLU A 679 -23.78 -10.88 -48.82
C GLU A 679 -23.83 -12.39 -49.08
N GLU A 680 -23.87 -13.19 -48.02
CA GLU A 680 -23.88 -14.65 -48.07
C GLU A 680 -25.30 -15.23 -48.29
N MET A 681 -26.33 -14.39 -48.45
CA MET A 681 -27.71 -14.82 -48.64
C MET A 681 -28.11 -14.96 -50.11
N ASN A 682 -29.03 -15.89 -50.37
CA ASN A 682 -29.78 -15.92 -51.62
C ASN A 682 -31.12 -15.20 -51.43
N VAL A 683 -31.44 -14.22 -52.28
CA VAL A 683 -32.62 -13.37 -52.10
C VAL A 683 -33.43 -13.28 -53.39
N GLY A 684 -34.70 -13.64 -53.32
CA GLY A 684 -35.69 -13.47 -54.39
C GLY A 684 -36.69 -12.36 -54.08
N LEU A 685 -37.37 -11.85 -55.12
CA LEU A 685 -38.41 -10.82 -55.02
C LEU A 685 -39.64 -11.23 -55.81
N ARG A 686 -40.76 -11.39 -55.10
CA ARG A 686 -42.10 -11.63 -55.64
C ARG A 686 -43.00 -10.43 -55.37
N VAL A 687 -43.83 -10.09 -56.34
CA VAL A 687 -44.76 -8.95 -56.24
C VAL A 687 -46.13 -9.41 -56.69
N TYR A 688 -47.17 -8.98 -55.98
CA TYR A 688 -48.55 -9.24 -56.37
C TYR A 688 -49.37 -7.96 -56.54
N GLY A 689 -50.38 -8.02 -57.41
CA GLY A 689 -51.29 -6.90 -57.70
C GLY A 689 -50.71 -5.79 -58.59
N HIS A 690 -49.52 -5.94 -59.18
CA HIS A 690 -48.85 -4.89 -59.97
C HIS A 690 -49.15 -4.89 -61.49
N ARG A 691 -49.79 -5.93 -62.04
CA ARG A 691 -49.95 -6.09 -63.51
C ARG A 691 -51.36 -5.81 -63.98
N TYR A 692 -52.37 -6.35 -63.30
CA TYR A 692 -53.76 -6.29 -63.74
C TYR A 692 -54.59 -5.30 -62.92
N LYS A 693 -55.62 -4.69 -63.53
CA LYS A 693 -56.55 -3.77 -62.84
C LYS A 693 -57.57 -4.56 -62.02
N ILE A 694 -58.17 -3.94 -61.00
CA ILE A 694 -59.17 -4.56 -60.09
C ILE A 694 -60.28 -5.37 -60.80
N LYS A 695 -60.75 -4.92 -61.98
CA LYS A 695 -61.85 -5.57 -62.73
C LYS A 695 -61.40 -6.67 -63.71
N ASP A 696 -60.10 -6.91 -63.86
CA ASP A 696 -59.58 -7.97 -64.72
C ASP A 696 -59.77 -9.33 -64.04
N GLU A 697 -60.27 -10.32 -64.78
CA GLU A 697 -60.51 -11.67 -64.25
C GLU A 697 -59.23 -12.33 -63.71
N ARG A 698 -58.06 -11.92 -64.21
CA ARG A 698 -56.74 -12.42 -63.77
C ARG A 698 -56.22 -11.75 -62.51
N ALA A 699 -56.87 -10.70 -62.00
CA ALA A 699 -56.38 -9.93 -60.86
C ALA A 699 -56.23 -10.78 -59.58
N CYS A 700 -56.99 -11.86 -59.44
CA CYS A 700 -56.91 -12.78 -58.29
C CYS A 700 -55.85 -13.87 -58.38
N GLN A 701 -55.11 -13.92 -59.49
CA GLN A 701 -53.94 -14.77 -59.66
C GLN A 701 -52.69 -13.93 -59.96
N ASP A 702 -52.77 -12.60 -59.74
CA ASP A 702 -51.72 -11.68 -60.11
C ASP A 702 -50.56 -11.69 -59.10
N THR A 703 -49.64 -12.64 -59.26
CA THR A 703 -48.37 -12.71 -58.54
C THR A 703 -47.24 -13.08 -59.50
N GLU A 704 -46.05 -12.55 -59.28
CA GLU A 704 -44.87 -12.75 -60.14
C GLU A 704 -43.59 -12.76 -59.32
N LEU A 705 -42.78 -13.79 -59.49
CA LEU A 705 -41.38 -13.78 -59.04
C LEU A 705 -40.58 -12.94 -60.04
N ILE A 706 -40.35 -11.67 -59.72
CA ILE A 706 -39.63 -10.72 -60.58
C ILE A 706 -38.13 -11.02 -60.57
N ILE A 707 -37.60 -11.40 -59.41
CA ILE A 707 -36.20 -11.79 -59.25
C ILE A 707 -36.16 -13.19 -58.63
N PRO A 708 -35.63 -14.21 -59.33
CA PRO A 708 -35.44 -15.54 -58.78
C PRO A 708 -34.53 -15.54 -57.55
N ILE A 709 -34.74 -16.49 -56.64
CA ILE A 709 -33.89 -16.67 -55.47
C ILE A 709 -32.49 -17.10 -55.92
N GLY A 710 -31.50 -16.26 -55.63
CA GLY A 710 -30.10 -16.46 -55.97
C GLY A 710 -29.22 -15.42 -55.27
N PRO A 711 -27.91 -15.36 -55.55
CA PRO A 711 -26.98 -14.48 -54.84
C PRO A 711 -27.48 -13.04 -54.74
N LEU A 712 -27.33 -12.42 -53.56
CA LEU A 712 -27.86 -11.10 -53.26
C LEU A 712 -27.35 -10.02 -54.25
N GLN A 713 -28.26 -9.50 -55.08
CA GLN A 713 -28.02 -8.39 -56.01
C GLN A 713 -28.74 -7.13 -55.51
N ARG A 714 -28.17 -6.45 -54.50
CA ARG A 714 -28.80 -5.31 -53.80
C ARG A 714 -29.29 -4.22 -54.75
N ASP A 715 -28.44 -3.79 -55.67
CA ASP A 715 -28.78 -2.72 -56.62
C ASP A 715 -29.94 -3.12 -57.54
N GLN A 716 -29.97 -4.37 -58.01
CA GLN A 716 -31.04 -4.88 -58.86
C GLN A 716 -32.38 -4.94 -58.12
N LEU A 717 -32.37 -5.40 -56.86
CA LEU A 717 -33.55 -5.46 -56.00
C LEU A 717 -34.13 -4.06 -55.76
N ILE A 718 -33.28 -3.10 -55.35
CA ILE A 718 -33.70 -1.72 -55.07
C ILE A 718 -34.26 -1.06 -56.35
N GLN A 719 -33.57 -1.19 -57.49
CA GLN A 719 -34.06 -0.63 -58.76
C GLN A 719 -35.37 -1.24 -59.23
N THR A 720 -35.62 -2.52 -58.91
CA THR A 720 -36.85 -3.21 -59.25
C THR A 720 -38.00 -2.74 -58.38
N ILE A 721 -37.77 -2.61 -57.07
CA ILE A 721 -38.75 -2.12 -56.10
C ILE A 721 -39.20 -0.69 -56.42
N GLU A 722 -38.28 0.19 -56.79
CA GLU A 722 -38.60 1.57 -57.18
C GLU A 722 -39.58 1.65 -58.36
N LYS A 723 -39.56 0.67 -59.27
CA LYS A 723 -40.44 0.61 -60.45
C LYS A 723 -41.82 0.03 -60.16
N ILE A 724 -42.03 -0.59 -59.00
CA ILE A 724 -43.33 -1.17 -58.63
C ILE A 724 -44.38 -0.06 -58.48
N SER A 725 -45.53 -0.27 -59.09
CA SER A 725 -46.69 0.65 -59.05
C SER A 725 -47.97 -0.14 -58.77
N PRO A 726 -48.79 0.27 -57.79
CA PRO A 726 -49.96 -0.51 -57.42
C PRO A 726 -51.10 -0.46 -58.45
N LYS A 727 -51.81 -1.58 -58.71
CA LYS A 727 -52.88 -1.64 -59.73
C LYS A 727 -54.11 -2.52 -59.40
N GLY A 728 -53.89 -3.66 -58.79
CA GLY A 728 -54.82 -4.80 -58.83
C GLY A 728 -55.52 -5.11 -57.52
N LYS A 729 -56.04 -6.33 -57.43
CA LYS A 729 -56.56 -6.91 -56.18
C LYS A 729 -55.40 -7.45 -55.32
N THR A 730 -55.72 -8.00 -54.15
CA THR A 730 -54.78 -8.45 -53.10
C THR A 730 -54.81 -9.99 -52.99
N PRO A 731 -54.24 -10.75 -53.95
CA PRO A 731 -54.23 -12.23 -53.91
C PRO A 731 -53.15 -12.76 -52.95
N LEU A 732 -53.29 -12.44 -51.67
CA LEU A 732 -52.32 -12.73 -50.61
C LEU A 732 -52.11 -14.23 -50.42
N VAL A 733 -53.20 -14.98 -50.26
CA VAL A 733 -53.18 -16.43 -50.05
C VAL A 733 -52.58 -17.12 -51.26
N TYR A 734 -52.99 -16.73 -52.47
CA TYR A 734 -52.45 -17.31 -53.69
C TYR A 734 -50.94 -17.05 -53.82
N SER A 735 -50.47 -15.85 -53.44
CA SER A 735 -49.07 -15.46 -53.54
C SER A 735 -48.15 -16.25 -52.61
N ILE A 736 -48.52 -16.42 -51.34
CA ILE A 736 -47.74 -17.25 -50.39
C ILE A 736 -47.69 -18.70 -50.86
N LEU A 737 -48.79 -19.22 -51.43
CA LEU A 737 -48.83 -20.60 -51.91
C LEU A 737 -48.03 -20.85 -53.19
N GLN A 738 -47.46 -19.82 -53.83
CA GLN A 738 -46.49 -20.01 -54.91
C GLN A 738 -45.06 -20.23 -54.40
N SER A 739 -44.72 -19.72 -53.21
CA SER A 739 -43.38 -19.81 -52.64
C SER A 739 -42.79 -21.22 -52.60
N PRO A 740 -43.53 -22.30 -52.25
CA PRO A 740 -42.96 -23.64 -52.27
C PRO A 740 -42.31 -24.05 -53.60
N GLN A 741 -42.82 -23.56 -54.73
CA GLN A 741 -42.23 -23.84 -56.05
C GLN A 741 -40.92 -23.08 -56.25
N ASP A 742 -40.81 -21.88 -55.71
CA ASP A 742 -39.61 -21.04 -55.82
C ASP A 742 -38.44 -21.62 -55.02
N PHE A 743 -38.75 -22.33 -53.92
CA PHE A 743 -37.78 -23.00 -53.04
C PHE A 743 -37.55 -24.49 -53.36
N ALA A 744 -38.22 -25.07 -54.37
CA ALA A 744 -38.24 -26.52 -54.61
C ALA A 744 -36.84 -27.14 -54.80
N ASN A 745 -35.88 -26.39 -55.33
CA ASN A 745 -34.49 -26.83 -55.54
C ASN A 745 -33.51 -26.33 -54.46
N LEU A 746 -34.02 -25.64 -53.42
CA LEU A 746 -33.22 -24.91 -52.42
C LEU A 746 -33.37 -25.48 -51.00
N GLY A 747 -34.23 -26.49 -50.80
CA GLY A 747 -34.37 -27.21 -49.53
C GLY A 747 -35.16 -26.48 -48.43
N GLY A 748 -35.74 -25.31 -48.73
CA GLY A 748 -36.51 -24.49 -47.78
C GLY A 748 -35.92 -23.09 -47.59
N GLY A 749 -36.58 -22.28 -46.75
CA GLY A 749 -36.12 -20.93 -46.49
C GLY A 749 -37.15 -20.02 -45.81
N THR A 750 -36.87 -18.72 -45.82
CA THR A 750 -37.68 -17.71 -45.17
C THR A 750 -38.43 -16.85 -46.19
N VAL A 751 -39.74 -16.70 -46.00
CA VAL A 751 -40.57 -15.76 -46.75
C VAL A 751 -40.81 -14.52 -45.88
N VAL A 752 -40.63 -13.33 -46.44
CA VAL A 752 -40.94 -12.06 -45.77
C VAL A 752 -42.01 -11.34 -46.59
N LEU A 753 -43.24 -11.28 -46.07
CA LEU A 753 -44.38 -10.64 -46.70
C LEU A 753 -44.55 -9.21 -46.19
N ILE A 754 -44.62 -8.22 -47.09
CA ILE A 754 -44.92 -6.82 -46.77
C ILE A 754 -46.29 -6.48 -47.38
N SER A 755 -47.29 -6.20 -46.55
CA SER A 755 -48.67 -5.96 -47.01
C SER A 755 -49.46 -5.01 -46.10
N ASP A 756 -50.40 -4.26 -46.67
CA ASP A 756 -51.35 -3.42 -45.94
C ASP A 756 -52.67 -4.12 -45.57
N GLY A 757 -52.74 -5.42 -45.86
CA GLY A 757 -53.77 -6.34 -45.36
C GLY A 757 -55.06 -6.36 -46.17
N ILE A 758 -55.82 -7.43 -45.87
CA ILE A 758 -57.13 -7.84 -46.40
C ILE A 758 -57.06 -8.48 -47.81
N GLU A 759 -57.09 -9.81 -47.79
CA GLU A 759 -57.33 -10.64 -48.97
C GLU A 759 -58.63 -10.21 -49.67
N SER A 760 -58.56 -9.85 -50.96
CA SER A 760 -59.70 -9.36 -51.74
C SER A 760 -60.12 -10.30 -52.88
N CYS A 761 -59.63 -11.53 -52.86
CA CYS A 761 -59.86 -12.58 -53.84
C CYS A 761 -60.44 -13.87 -53.26
N GLU A 762 -61.13 -13.78 -52.12
CA GLU A 762 -61.84 -14.91 -51.48
C GLU A 762 -60.89 -16.07 -51.10
N GLY A 763 -59.60 -15.78 -50.92
CA GLY A 763 -58.62 -16.75 -50.44
C GLY A 763 -58.85 -17.12 -48.98
N ASP A 764 -58.76 -18.42 -48.68
CA ASP A 764 -58.82 -18.93 -47.31
C ASP A 764 -57.45 -18.83 -46.61
N ILE A 765 -57.30 -17.79 -45.79
CA ILE A 765 -56.08 -17.49 -45.02
C ILE A 765 -55.72 -18.64 -44.06
N GLU A 766 -56.71 -19.29 -43.45
CA GLU A 766 -56.47 -20.38 -42.49
C GLU A 766 -55.94 -21.65 -43.17
N SER A 767 -56.12 -21.77 -44.49
CA SER A 767 -55.61 -22.91 -45.26
C SER A 767 -54.09 -22.85 -45.54
N ILE A 768 -53.44 -21.68 -45.38
CA ILE A 768 -52.02 -21.50 -45.73
C ILE A 768 -51.10 -22.50 -45.00
N PRO A 769 -51.17 -22.65 -43.66
CA PRO A 769 -50.19 -23.47 -42.94
C PRO A 769 -50.28 -24.95 -43.31
N LEU A 770 -51.51 -25.45 -43.49
CA LEU A 770 -51.77 -26.82 -43.94
C LEU A 770 -51.19 -27.06 -45.35
N LYS A 771 -51.45 -26.15 -46.30
CA LYS A 771 -50.97 -26.28 -47.68
C LYS A 771 -49.46 -26.11 -47.83
N LEU A 772 -48.84 -25.23 -47.03
CA LEU A 772 -47.39 -25.13 -46.97
C LEU A 772 -46.78 -26.42 -46.42
N LYS A 773 -47.37 -27.01 -45.38
CA LYS A 773 -46.93 -28.30 -44.84
C LYS A 773 -47.08 -29.46 -45.85
N GLU A 774 -48.18 -29.49 -46.60
CA GLU A 774 -48.41 -30.48 -47.67
C GLU A 774 -47.40 -30.38 -48.82
N SER A 775 -46.77 -29.22 -49.03
CA SER A 775 -45.77 -29.03 -50.08
C SER A 775 -44.44 -29.77 -49.82
N GLY A 776 -44.18 -30.17 -48.57
CA GLY A 776 -42.94 -30.83 -48.16
C GLY A 776 -41.70 -29.93 -48.13
N ILE A 777 -41.86 -28.61 -48.39
CA ILE A 777 -40.79 -27.62 -48.29
C ILE A 777 -40.95 -26.85 -46.98
N GLU A 778 -39.89 -26.76 -46.19
CA GLU A 778 -39.89 -26.05 -44.92
C GLU A 778 -39.77 -24.54 -45.17
N LEU A 779 -40.89 -23.82 -45.01
CA LEU A 779 -40.95 -22.36 -45.17
C LEU A 779 -41.39 -21.69 -43.88
N ARG A 780 -40.59 -20.71 -43.44
CA ARG A 780 -40.94 -19.80 -42.34
C ARG A 780 -41.47 -18.48 -42.92
N VAL A 781 -42.70 -18.10 -42.58
CA VAL A 781 -43.33 -16.88 -43.11
C VAL A 781 -43.31 -15.79 -42.05
N ASN A 782 -42.51 -14.74 -42.28
CA ASN A 782 -42.53 -13.51 -41.51
C ASN A 782 -43.41 -12.47 -42.23
N ILE A 783 -44.17 -11.68 -41.47
CA ILE A 783 -45.13 -10.71 -42.05
C ILE A 783 -44.89 -9.32 -41.46
N VAL A 784 -44.82 -8.33 -42.33
CA VAL A 784 -44.76 -6.90 -42.02
C VAL A 784 -46.09 -6.27 -42.41
N GLY A 785 -46.92 -6.01 -41.40
CA GLY A 785 -48.23 -5.39 -41.56
C GLY A 785 -48.14 -3.86 -41.61
N PHE A 786 -48.75 -3.26 -42.62
CA PHE A 786 -48.70 -1.82 -42.87
C PHE A 786 -50.08 -1.15 -42.70
N ASP A 787 -50.29 -0.36 -41.64
CA ASP A 787 -51.56 0.37 -41.38
C ASP A 787 -52.82 -0.52 -41.36
N ILE A 788 -52.68 -1.71 -40.77
CA ILE A 788 -53.77 -2.65 -40.57
C ILE A 788 -54.56 -2.24 -39.33
N LYS A 789 -55.66 -1.50 -39.54
CA LYS A 789 -56.53 -1.00 -38.47
C LYS A 789 -57.57 -2.01 -38.01
N GLU A 790 -57.87 -2.98 -38.85
CA GLU A 790 -58.85 -4.03 -38.57
C GLU A 790 -58.20 -5.12 -37.72
N GLU A 791 -58.67 -5.25 -36.47
CA GLU A 791 -58.11 -6.20 -35.50
C GLU A 791 -58.19 -7.67 -35.99
N GLU A 792 -59.25 -8.01 -36.72
CA GLU A 792 -59.44 -9.35 -37.27
C GLU A 792 -58.44 -9.68 -38.37
N ALA A 793 -58.23 -8.75 -39.32
CA ALA A 793 -57.24 -8.91 -40.38
C ALA A 793 -55.81 -9.02 -39.82
N ARG A 794 -55.50 -8.26 -38.76
CA ARG A 794 -54.22 -8.36 -38.04
C ARG A 794 -54.04 -9.73 -37.38
N LYS A 795 -55.05 -10.22 -36.64
CA LYS A 795 -55.02 -11.53 -35.98
C LYS A 795 -54.80 -12.68 -36.96
N GLN A 796 -55.41 -12.61 -38.13
CA GLN A 796 -55.25 -13.61 -39.18
C GLN A 796 -53.80 -13.67 -39.69
N LEU A 797 -53.17 -12.52 -39.96
CA LEU A 797 -51.77 -12.46 -40.37
C LEU A 797 -50.81 -12.91 -39.26
N GLU A 798 -51.06 -12.49 -38.01
CA GLU A 798 -50.30 -12.98 -36.85
C GLU A 798 -50.37 -14.51 -36.71
N THR A 799 -51.53 -15.10 -37.01
CA THR A 799 -51.73 -16.55 -36.96
C THR A 799 -50.94 -17.28 -38.04
N ILE A 800 -50.92 -16.76 -39.28
CA ILE A 800 -50.09 -17.32 -40.36
C ILE A 800 -48.62 -17.34 -39.96
N ALA A 801 -48.10 -16.20 -39.50
CA ALA A 801 -46.70 -16.08 -39.13
C ALA A 801 -46.33 -17.09 -38.03
N LYS A 802 -47.10 -17.10 -36.93
CA LYS A 802 -46.88 -18.03 -35.80
C LYS A 802 -46.95 -19.50 -36.21
N SER A 803 -47.89 -19.87 -37.08
CA SER A 803 -48.09 -21.27 -37.50
C SER A 803 -46.93 -21.85 -38.32
N THR A 804 -46.10 -20.99 -38.92
CA THR A 804 -44.91 -21.37 -39.69
C THR A 804 -43.61 -21.14 -38.91
N GLY A 805 -43.69 -20.79 -37.63
CA GLY A 805 -42.54 -20.43 -36.80
C GLY A 805 -41.95 -19.05 -37.11
N GLY A 806 -42.65 -18.22 -37.89
CA GLY A 806 -42.29 -16.84 -38.19
C GLY A 806 -42.98 -15.83 -37.25
N ILE A 807 -42.68 -14.55 -37.46
CA ILE A 807 -43.18 -13.45 -36.65
C ILE A 807 -43.98 -12.43 -37.47
N TYR A 808 -44.90 -11.75 -36.82
CA TYR A 808 -45.65 -10.62 -37.38
C TYR A 808 -45.15 -9.32 -36.73
N LEU A 809 -44.88 -8.32 -37.55
CA LEU A 809 -44.39 -7.01 -37.12
C LEU A 809 -45.21 -5.88 -37.74
N ASP A 810 -45.35 -4.79 -36.99
CA ASP A 810 -45.93 -3.54 -37.49
C ASP A 810 -44.85 -2.73 -38.21
N ALA A 811 -45.18 -2.13 -39.35
CA ALA A 811 -44.17 -1.48 -40.20
C ALA A 811 -43.43 -0.30 -39.56
N LYS A 812 -43.94 0.24 -38.44
CA LYS A 812 -43.27 1.27 -37.62
C LYS A 812 -42.05 0.73 -36.85
N ASP A 813 -41.91 -0.59 -36.75
CA ASP A 813 -40.86 -1.29 -35.99
C ASP A 813 -39.90 -2.04 -36.95
N SER A 814 -39.65 -1.52 -38.15
CA SER A 814 -38.83 -2.18 -39.20
C SER A 814 -37.38 -2.50 -38.81
N GLN A 815 -36.82 -1.79 -37.81
CA GLN A 815 -35.52 -2.13 -37.23
C GLN A 815 -35.57 -3.42 -36.39
N GLU A 816 -36.68 -3.71 -35.72
CA GLU A 816 -36.89 -4.95 -34.96
C GLU A 816 -37.00 -6.16 -35.90
N LEU A 817 -37.55 -5.98 -37.12
CA LEU A 817 -37.52 -6.98 -38.19
C LEU A 817 -36.10 -7.28 -38.65
N LEU A 818 -35.28 -6.25 -38.88
CA LEU A 818 -33.87 -6.41 -39.27
C LEU A 818 -33.10 -7.17 -38.18
N SER A 819 -33.31 -6.82 -36.91
CA SER A 819 -32.72 -7.54 -35.77
C SER A 819 -33.22 -8.98 -35.68
N SER A 820 -34.52 -9.25 -35.84
CA SER A 820 -35.10 -10.59 -35.75
C SER A 820 -34.76 -11.49 -36.95
N LEU A 821 -34.70 -10.91 -38.15
CA LEU A 821 -34.15 -11.59 -39.34
C LEU A 821 -32.69 -11.94 -39.07
N GLN A 822 -31.84 -10.99 -38.63
CA GLN A 822 -30.44 -11.25 -38.27
C GLN A 822 -30.28 -12.30 -37.16
N GLN A 823 -31.20 -12.36 -36.19
CA GLN A 823 -31.20 -13.32 -35.07
C GLN A 823 -31.59 -14.74 -35.53
N THR A 824 -32.56 -14.85 -36.44
CA THR A 824 -32.96 -16.12 -37.07
C THR A 824 -31.83 -16.75 -37.91
N LEU A 825 -30.79 -15.97 -38.21
CA LEU A 825 -29.70 -16.36 -39.10
C LEU A 825 -28.44 -16.85 -38.37
N LYS A 826 -28.40 -16.91 -37.03
CA LYS A 826 -27.23 -17.40 -36.26
C LYS A 826 -27.51 -18.77 -35.63
N ILE A 827 -26.47 -19.61 -35.51
CA ILE A 827 -26.52 -20.82 -34.69
C ILE A 827 -26.12 -20.40 -33.28
N GLU A 828 -27.03 -20.52 -32.31
CA GLU A 828 -26.79 -20.15 -30.92
C GLU A 828 -26.28 -21.33 -30.10
N TYR A 829 -25.53 -21.01 -29.04
CA TYR A 829 -25.09 -21.98 -28.03
C TYR A 829 -25.29 -21.42 -26.63
N ASP A 830 -25.62 -22.29 -25.68
CA ASP A 830 -25.77 -22.00 -24.26
C ASP A 830 -24.62 -22.65 -23.47
N LEU A 831 -24.12 -21.96 -22.44
CA LEU A 831 -23.19 -22.49 -21.45
C LEU A 831 -23.97 -22.76 -20.16
N ILE A 832 -24.10 -24.05 -19.82
CA ILE A 832 -24.99 -24.54 -18.77
C ILE A 832 -24.14 -25.08 -17.62
N ASP A 833 -24.47 -24.67 -16.38
CA ASP A 833 -23.80 -25.16 -15.18
C ASP A 833 -24.26 -26.58 -14.77
N GLU A 834 -23.64 -27.13 -13.72
CA GLU A 834 -23.99 -28.44 -13.14
C GLU A 834 -25.45 -28.54 -12.63
N LYS A 835 -26.11 -27.41 -12.38
CA LYS A 835 -27.50 -27.33 -11.91
C LYS A 835 -28.50 -27.23 -13.07
N GLY A 836 -28.01 -27.16 -14.31
CA GLY A 836 -28.84 -27.00 -15.51
C GLY A 836 -29.24 -25.56 -15.79
N GLU A 837 -28.61 -24.57 -15.14
CA GLU A 837 -28.88 -23.16 -15.36
C GLU A 837 -27.97 -22.60 -16.47
N ILE A 838 -28.56 -21.85 -17.41
CA ILE A 838 -27.81 -21.13 -18.44
C ILE A 838 -27.08 -19.96 -17.79
N LYS A 839 -25.75 -19.94 -17.88
CA LYS A 839 -24.90 -18.89 -17.31
C LYS A 839 -24.43 -17.88 -18.33
N ALA A 840 -24.27 -18.28 -19.58
CA ALA A 840 -24.01 -17.38 -20.70
C ALA A 840 -24.46 -18.02 -22.02
N SER A 841 -24.69 -17.22 -23.05
CA SER A 841 -25.08 -17.69 -24.39
C SER A 841 -24.31 -16.92 -25.46
N GLY A 842 -24.05 -17.57 -26.60
CA GLY A 842 -23.30 -17.00 -27.71
C GLY A 842 -23.76 -17.50 -29.08
N CYS A 843 -23.07 -17.06 -30.12
CA CYS A 843 -23.32 -17.47 -31.50
C CYS A 843 -22.08 -18.11 -32.12
N VAL A 844 -22.26 -19.18 -32.90
CA VAL A 844 -21.18 -19.79 -33.69
C VAL A 844 -20.71 -18.80 -34.76
N GLY A 845 -19.40 -18.55 -34.82
CA GLY A 845 -18.78 -17.53 -35.66
C GLY A 845 -18.92 -16.10 -35.11
N GLY A 846 -19.49 -15.92 -33.91
CA GLY A 846 -19.64 -14.64 -33.24
C GLY A 846 -18.44 -14.25 -32.37
N GLU A 847 -18.59 -13.16 -31.62
CA GLU A 847 -17.63 -12.74 -30.60
C GLU A 847 -17.54 -13.79 -29.46
N ALA A 848 -16.42 -13.81 -28.75
CA ALA A 848 -16.23 -14.69 -27.63
C ALA A 848 -17.13 -14.27 -26.46
N VAL A 849 -17.69 -15.25 -25.74
CA VAL A 849 -18.57 -15.02 -24.60
C VAL A 849 -17.78 -15.09 -23.31
N SER A 850 -17.95 -14.07 -22.48
CA SER A 850 -17.33 -13.95 -21.16
C SER A 850 -18.12 -14.73 -20.11
N ILE A 851 -17.46 -15.61 -19.35
CA ILE A 851 -18.08 -16.44 -18.32
C ILE A 851 -17.08 -16.76 -17.19
N LEU A 852 -17.57 -16.89 -15.96
CA LEU A 852 -16.73 -17.18 -14.79
C LEU A 852 -16.03 -18.54 -14.93
N GLU A 853 -14.89 -18.71 -14.26
CA GLU A 853 -14.20 -20.00 -14.13
C GLU A 853 -15.16 -21.11 -13.68
N GLY A 854 -15.01 -22.29 -14.29
CA GLY A 854 -15.80 -23.46 -13.93
C GLY A 854 -15.94 -24.46 -15.06
N GLU A 855 -16.56 -25.59 -14.73
CA GLU A 855 -16.98 -26.58 -15.72
C GLU A 855 -18.41 -26.27 -16.19
N TYR A 856 -18.58 -26.17 -17.50
CA TYR A 856 -19.89 -25.97 -18.13
C TYR A 856 -20.14 -27.01 -19.21
N ILE A 857 -21.40 -27.17 -19.57
CA ILE A 857 -21.84 -27.86 -20.78
C ILE A 857 -22.12 -26.79 -21.83
N LEU A 858 -21.36 -26.81 -22.92
CA LEU A 858 -21.62 -26.03 -24.11
C LEU A 858 -22.65 -26.79 -24.96
N GLN A 859 -23.87 -26.25 -25.04
CA GLN A 859 -25.02 -26.84 -25.70
C GLN A 859 -25.40 -26.04 -26.95
N LEU A 860 -25.32 -26.66 -28.14
CA LEU A 860 -25.83 -26.08 -29.38
C LEU A 860 -27.18 -26.69 -29.76
N LYS A 861 -28.14 -25.83 -30.07
CA LYS A 861 -29.46 -26.22 -30.59
C LYS A 861 -29.46 -26.05 -32.11
N LEU A 862 -29.22 -27.15 -32.83
CA LEU A 862 -29.38 -27.21 -34.28
C LEU A 862 -30.81 -27.70 -34.61
N GLU A 863 -31.35 -27.31 -35.76
CA GLU A 863 -32.78 -27.48 -36.16
C GLU A 863 -33.38 -28.89 -35.92
N SER A 864 -32.57 -29.95 -35.92
CA SER A 864 -33.03 -31.33 -35.65
C SER A 864 -32.13 -32.13 -34.68
N THR A 865 -31.09 -31.52 -34.10
CA THR A 865 -30.11 -32.22 -33.24
C THR A 865 -29.55 -31.30 -32.16
N LEU A 866 -29.46 -31.83 -30.93
CA LEU A 866 -28.76 -31.19 -29.82
C LEU A 866 -27.31 -31.68 -29.78
N LEU A 867 -26.35 -30.76 -29.75
CA LEU A 867 -24.93 -31.09 -29.54
C LEU A 867 -24.47 -30.54 -28.20
N GLU A 868 -23.74 -31.35 -27.44
CA GLU A 868 -23.21 -30.98 -26.14
C GLU A 868 -21.74 -31.38 -26.04
N THR A 869 -20.92 -30.49 -25.47
CA THR A 869 -19.54 -30.79 -25.08
C THR A 869 -19.22 -30.14 -23.74
N LYS A 870 -18.35 -30.78 -22.96
CA LYS A 870 -17.81 -30.15 -21.75
C LYS A 870 -16.84 -29.04 -22.12
N VAL A 871 -16.87 -27.96 -21.36
CA VAL A 871 -15.88 -26.89 -21.42
C VAL A 871 -15.38 -26.62 -20.01
N VAL A 872 -14.06 -26.56 -19.87
CA VAL A 872 -13.39 -26.09 -18.65
C VAL A 872 -12.94 -24.67 -18.93
N VAL A 873 -13.60 -23.71 -18.30
CA VAL A 873 -13.28 -22.30 -18.46
C VAL A 873 -12.24 -21.94 -17.41
N ASN A 874 -11.07 -21.50 -17.87
CA ASN A 874 -10.00 -21.00 -17.01
C ASN A 874 -9.98 -19.46 -17.06
N PRO A 875 -9.64 -18.77 -15.95
CA PRO A 875 -9.50 -17.31 -15.93
C PRO A 875 -8.55 -16.79 -17.00
N ALA A 876 -8.87 -15.65 -17.61
CA ALA A 876 -8.08 -14.96 -18.64
C ALA A 876 -7.71 -15.78 -19.89
N LYS A 877 -8.21 -17.02 -20.03
CA LYS A 877 -7.97 -17.86 -21.21
C LYS A 877 -9.18 -17.87 -22.14
N THR A 878 -8.91 -17.98 -23.44
CA THR A 878 -9.96 -18.22 -24.44
C THR A 878 -10.02 -19.71 -24.79
N SER A 879 -11.12 -20.37 -24.45
CA SER A 879 -11.43 -21.73 -24.89
C SER A 879 -12.09 -21.69 -26.27
N ILE A 880 -11.43 -22.22 -27.29
CA ILE A 880 -11.92 -22.19 -28.67
C ILE A 880 -12.48 -23.56 -29.06
N PHE A 881 -13.66 -23.56 -29.67
CA PHE A 881 -14.30 -24.76 -30.20
C PHE A 881 -14.58 -24.59 -31.70
N LEU A 882 -14.51 -25.70 -32.44
CA LEU A 882 -14.86 -25.76 -33.86
C LEU A 882 -16.09 -26.63 -34.07
N LEU A 883 -17.11 -26.05 -34.71
CA LEU A 883 -18.25 -26.76 -35.27
C LEU A 883 -17.90 -27.31 -36.66
N LYS A 884 -18.01 -28.63 -36.82
CA LYS A 884 -17.64 -29.39 -38.01
C LYS A 884 -18.79 -30.23 -38.53
N ARG A 885 -18.67 -30.71 -39.78
CA ARG A 885 -19.57 -31.69 -40.39
C ARG A 885 -18.79 -32.91 -40.86
N GLU A 886 -18.83 -33.99 -40.09
CA GLU A 886 -18.13 -35.26 -40.39
C GLU A 886 -19.16 -36.30 -40.87
N GLU A 887 -18.95 -36.89 -42.05
CA GLU A 887 -19.84 -37.92 -42.64
C GLU A 887 -21.34 -37.51 -42.70
N GLY A 888 -21.61 -36.22 -42.89
CA GLY A 888 -22.96 -35.67 -42.96
C GLY A 888 -23.62 -35.36 -41.61
N LYS A 889 -22.93 -35.55 -40.48
CA LYS A 889 -23.40 -35.22 -39.13
C LYS A 889 -22.62 -34.06 -38.51
N TRP A 890 -23.31 -33.24 -37.73
CA TRP A 890 -22.69 -32.13 -36.99
C TRP A 890 -21.92 -32.64 -35.78
N THR A 891 -20.72 -32.10 -35.54
CA THR A 891 -19.90 -32.39 -34.36
C THR A 891 -19.21 -31.12 -33.88
N ILE A 892 -19.04 -30.95 -32.57
CA ILE A 892 -18.24 -29.86 -31.98
C ILE A 892 -17.02 -30.45 -31.25
N LYS A 893 -15.84 -29.86 -31.47
CA LYS A 893 -14.58 -30.31 -30.84
C LYS A 893 -13.79 -29.09 -30.34
N PRO A 894 -13.08 -29.20 -29.20
CA PRO A 894 -12.14 -28.18 -28.76
C PRO A 894 -10.99 -28.04 -29.77
N VAL A 895 -10.40 -26.85 -29.83
CA VAL A 895 -9.14 -26.58 -30.53
C VAL A 895 -8.07 -26.49 -29.45
N ASP A 896 -7.06 -27.35 -29.53
CA ASP A 896 -5.89 -27.30 -28.65
C ASP A 896 -5.03 -26.06 -28.89
#